data_AF-A0A9W9BGS7-F1
#
_entry.id   AF-A0A9W9BGS7-F1
#
_cell.length_a   1.000
_cell.length_b   1.000
_cell.length_c   1.000
_cell.angle_alpha   90.00
_cell.angle_beta   90.00
_cell.angle_gamma   90.00
#
_symmetry.space_group_name_H-M   'P 1'
#
loop_
_entity.id
_entity.type
_entity.pdbx_description
1 polymer ?
#
loop_
_entity_poly.entity_id
_entity_poly.type
_entity_poly.pdbx_seq_one_letter_code
_entity_poly.pdbx_strand_id
1 'polypeptide(L)'
;MASATQVELLDNPNPSLVIRIKPDDGSNTGSNVSMNEAIYLAGLCRSALNNLTTYMVDVLKPSQGYTADDILDLPLDKHRIEDILYDLPSRKSTRHNLAVAIASLLHPVHDGSLTAIIRYDADRVHLRAWASLQRRYDLLQATKRNGRMAPGMTGGVEAGVQAPAWASRITRQGRWDQAKKPISLDGPKAIPMPVRVAQEAELAPFFEHLSNSGSHEIDGVEGAVELHDGHGEPYYSVRGAEFRKGVVYEDGRMDLCKMVVGPDHIDRLMYSLRTNKHVRHFLLGNNIIGPAGVEAISRFITEFPERMDTWYLAGNCIQGGESFKTLVNALVKSQAVSNIWLKRNPLGPDAAEDVYRLITETKNLQTLDLDQTELGNRGVAELFTRLAAYSPPDGGKLPLRHIYMNGLGISTEGAAAVGKFLASPHSGVTSIYMSCNPLGDEGAQALAAALPKAPYLARLFVQSVGVSTQGAIALCEALTGHPSIKSLDIGQAYATEDLGQAYNYVEDDAIPAMTQLFRGTPQLQYFNLGHCATTPPGLLKLTPAILKNPSIVYFFATSILADPSRKSVAFIPSIDTAFPHPDAPSTEQVKSDKAIREHLEANVKATFGQDMSYADFMAEEKRWLVNDKVVRKIDSVYRNRDAGLARRRLLTLVKDWEEGDDTLQRVMNAQGAPSCSLR
;
A
#
# COMPACT_ATOMS: atom_id res chain seq x y z
N MET A 1 32.97 -12.34 16.63
CA MET A 1 34.08 -11.36 16.75
C MET A 1 33.73 -10.13 15.92
N ALA A 2 33.98 -8.95 16.49
CA ALA A 2 33.64 -7.59 16.03
C ALA A 2 32.13 -7.23 16.05
N SER A 3 31.68 -6.09 16.55
CA SER A 3 32.09 -5.21 17.67
C SER A 3 30.89 -4.32 17.96
N ALA A 4 30.65 -4.00 19.23
CA ALA A 4 29.57 -3.14 19.71
C ALA A 4 29.51 -1.80 18.95
N THR A 5 28.32 -1.40 18.51
CA THR A 5 28.06 -0.05 18.00
C THR A 5 27.64 0.84 19.17
N GLN A 6 28.61 1.53 19.76
CA GLN A 6 28.37 2.70 20.59
C GLN A 6 27.81 3.82 19.70
N VAL A 7 26.78 4.49 20.21
CA VAL A 7 26.27 5.76 19.67
C VAL A 7 27.22 6.87 20.11
N GLU A 8 28.05 7.36 19.18
CA GLU A 8 28.78 8.62 19.35
C GLU A 8 27.98 9.75 18.72
N LEU A 9 27.56 10.70 19.55
CA LEU A 9 27.16 12.04 19.14
C LEU A 9 28.42 12.77 18.65
N LEU A 10 28.55 12.96 17.35
CA LEU A 10 29.57 13.83 16.79
C LEU A 10 29.13 15.30 16.94
N ASP A 11 29.52 15.90 18.05
CA ASP A 11 29.82 17.32 18.12
C ASP A 11 31.00 17.60 17.18
N ASN A 12 30.79 18.46 16.19
CA ASN A 12 31.90 19.00 15.40
C ASN A 12 31.80 20.53 15.33
N PRO A 13 32.66 21.26 16.06
CA PRO A 13 32.92 22.66 15.83
C PRO A 13 34.06 22.79 14.81
N ASN A 14 33.84 23.44 13.68
CA ASN A 14 34.94 23.88 12.82
C ASN A 14 34.65 25.26 12.21
N PRO A 15 35.68 26.06 11.89
CA PRO A 15 35.80 27.44 12.35
C PRO A 15 36.05 28.33 11.13
N SER A 16 35.00 28.93 10.57
CA SER A 16 35.13 29.82 9.42
C SER A 16 35.02 31.28 9.87
N LEU A 17 36.19 31.93 9.93
CA LEU A 17 36.45 33.37 9.88
C LEU A 17 35.31 34.30 10.32
N VAL A 18 35.34 34.68 11.60
CA VAL A 18 34.69 35.90 12.09
C VAL A 18 35.55 37.10 11.64
N ILE A 19 35.13 37.78 10.58
CA ILE A 19 35.59 39.15 10.33
C ILE A 19 34.79 40.06 11.27
N ARG A 20 35.41 40.45 12.38
CA ARG A 20 34.92 41.53 13.25
C ARG A 20 35.11 42.86 12.52
N ILE A 21 34.03 43.44 12.00
CA ILE A 21 33.99 44.87 11.71
C ILE A 21 33.70 45.56 13.06
N LYS A 22 34.64 46.37 13.55
CA LYS A 22 34.39 47.28 14.68
C LYS A 22 33.28 48.26 14.24
N PRO A 23 32.23 48.50 15.04
CA PRO A 23 31.39 49.66 14.85
C PRO A 23 32.25 50.87 15.17
N ASP A 24 32.44 51.75 14.19
CA ASP A 24 32.89 53.10 14.46
C ASP A 24 31.71 53.88 15.03
N ASP A 25 32.03 54.66 16.04
CA ASP A 25 31.08 55.19 17.01
C ASP A 25 30.32 56.39 16.42
N GLY A 26 29.00 56.37 16.59
CA GLY A 26 28.27 57.63 16.84
C GLY A 26 27.68 58.35 15.64
N SER A 27 26.35 58.25 15.57
CA SER A 27 25.39 59.30 15.25
C SER A 27 25.03 59.60 13.78
N ASN A 28 23.71 59.56 13.56
CA ASN A 28 22.92 60.00 12.40
C ASN A 28 23.06 59.18 11.12
N THR A 29 21.96 58.61 10.62
CA THR A 29 21.61 58.57 9.17
C THR A 29 20.34 57.78 8.86
N GLY A 30 19.21 58.48 8.83
CA GLY A 30 18.16 58.14 7.87
C GLY A 30 18.58 58.60 6.48
N SER A 31 19.48 57.88 5.79
CA SER A 31 19.78 57.99 4.34
C SER A 31 21.12 57.38 3.90
N ASN A 32 21.91 56.72 4.76
CA ASN A 32 23.21 56.19 4.31
C ASN A 32 23.03 54.89 3.52
N VAL A 33 22.91 55.01 2.20
CA VAL A 33 23.33 53.96 1.30
C VAL A 33 24.79 53.65 1.65
N SER A 34 25.12 52.39 1.94
CA SER A 34 26.52 51.97 2.03
C SER A 34 27.14 52.15 0.64
N MET A 35 27.74 53.31 0.39
CA MET A 35 28.31 53.65 -0.91
C MET A 35 29.43 52.67 -1.28
N ASN A 36 30.13 52.14 -0.28
CA ASN A 36 31.10 51.06 -0.45
C ASN A 36 30.43 49.78 -0.99
N GLU A 37 29.26 49.41 -0.47
CA GLU A 37 28.47 48.28 -0.99
C GLU A 37 27.96 48.56 -2.41
N ALA A 38 27.49 49.78 -2.69
CA ALA A 38 27.02 50.18 -4.01
C ALA A 38 28.16 50.13 -5.05
N ILE A 39 29.35 50.64 -4.72
CA ILE A 39 30.55 50.60 -5.57
C ILE A 39 30.96 49.15 -5.83
N TYR A 40 30.99 48.32 -4.79
CA TYR A 40 31.33 46.91 -4.92
C TYR A 40 30.36 46.17 -5.85
N LEU A 41 29.04 46.27 -5.59
CA LEU A 41 28.01 45.62 -6.41
C LEU A 41 27.98 46.18 -7.85
N ALA A 42 28.19 47.48 -8.05
CA ALA A 42 28.30 48.07 -9.38
C ALA A 42 29.53 47.56 -10.13
N GLY A 43 30.67 47.37 -9.45
CA GLY A 43 31.87 46.75 -10.02
C GLY A 43 31.60 45.32 -10.49
N LEU A 44 30.95 44.52 -9.65
CA LEU A 44 30.55 43.15 -10.01
C LEU A 44 29.55 43.13 -11.17
N CYS A 45 28.54 43.99 -11.15
CA CYS A 45 27.57 44.10 -12.25
C CYS A 45 28.25 44.46 -13.57
N ARG A 46 29.19 45.42 -13.57
CA ARG A 46 29.89 45.85 -14.78
C ARG A 46 30.74 44.73 -15.37
N SER A 47 31.48 44.02 -14.51
CA SER A 47 32.26 42.85 -14.92
C SER A 47 31.35 41.75 -15.49
N ALA A 48 30.26 41.42 -14.80
CA ALA A 48 29.31 40.40 -15.23
C ALA A 48 28.59 40.77 -16.54
N LEU A 49 28.19 42.03 -16.75
CA LEU A 49 27.54 42.48 -17.99
C LEU A 49 28.50 42.43 -19.20
N ASN A 50 29.78 42.75 -18.99
CA ASN A 50 30.80 42.59 -20.03
C ASN A 50 30.96 41.11 -20.42
N ASN A 51 31.03 40.21 -19.43
CA ASN A 51 31.11 38.78 -19.67
C ASN A 51 29.82 38.23 -20.30
N LEU A 52 28.65 38.76 -19.93
CA LEU A 52 27.37 38.38 -20.53
C LEU A 52 27.40 38.65 -22.03
N THR A 53 27.80 39.86 -22.40
CA THR A 53 27.88 40.30 -23.81
C THR A 53 28.90 39.49 -24.60
N THR A 54 29.99 39.09 -23.96
CA THR A 54 31.11 38.38 -24.64
C THR A 54 30.85 36.88 -24.79
N TYR A 55 30.25 36.23 -23.78
CA TYR A 55 30.21 34.77 -23.70
C TYR A 55 28.81 34.16 -23.63
N MET A 56 27.79 34.92 -23.22
CA MET A 56 26.46 34.37 -22.87
C MET A 56 25.28 35.01 -23.63
N VAL A 57 25.52 36.01 -24.48
CA VAL A 57 24.45 36.87 -25.05
C VAL A 57 23.41 36.11 -25.87
N ASP A 58 23.85 35.12 -26.66
CA ASP A 58 22.96 34.30 -27.51
C ASP A 58 22.41 33.06 -26.80
N VAL A 59 22.98 32.75 -25.64
CA VAL A 59 22.76 31.49 -24.89
C VAL A 59 21.80 31.73 -23.71
N LEU A 60 21.93 32.87 -23.03
CA LEU A 60 21.16 33.21 -21.84
C LEU A 60 20.01 34.15 -22.17
N LYS A 61 18.80 33.61 -22.13
CA LYS A 61 17.55 34.34 -22.35
C LYS A 61 16.71 34.29 -21.07
N PRO A 62 16.56 35.39 -20.33
CA PRO A 62 15.91 35.38 -19.01
C PRO A 62 14.48 34.84 -18.99
N SER A 63 13.75 35.01 -20.10
CA SER A 63 12.34 34.58 -20.23
C SER A 63 12.17 33.24 -20.96
N GLN A 64 13.27 32.60 -21.39
CA GLN A 64 13.22 31.28 -21.99
C GLN A 64 13.13 30.21 -20.89
N GLY A 65 12.38 29.14 -21.15
CA GLY A 65 12.39 27.95 -20.30
C GLY A 65 13.57 27.03 -20.66
N TYR A 66 14.25 26.52 -19.64
CA TYR A 66 15.36 25.57 -19.76
C TYR A 66 15.02 24.26 -19.04
N THR A 67 15.10 23.13 -19.74
CA THR A 67 15.04 21.80 -19.11
C THR A 67 16.29 21.53 -18.27
N ALA A 68 16.27 20.46 -17.46
CA ALA A 68 17.46 20.08 -16.69
C ALA A 68 18.67 19.79 -17.60
N ASP A 69 18.45 19.13 -18.74
CA ASP A 69 19.49 18.88 -19.73
C ASP A 69 19.94 20.17 -20.41
N ASP A 70 19.02 21.07 -20.80
CA ASP A 70 19.39 22.38 -21.37
C ASP A 70 20.31 23.15 -20.41
N ILE A 71 20.03 23.14 -19.10
CA ILE A 71 20.87 23.82 -18.10
C ILE A 71 22.25 23.15 -18.00
N LEU A 72 22.31 21.81 -18.02
CA LEU A 72 23.57 21.07 -17.95
C LEU A 72 24.47 21.27 -19.17
N ASP A 73 23.88 21.60 -20.32
CA ASP A 73 24.61 21.91 -21.56
C ASP A 73 25.08 23.39 -21.63
N LEU A 74 24.63 24.26 -20.72
CA LEU A 74 25.12 25.64 -20.63
C LEU A 74 26.59 25.66 -20.15
N PRO A 75 27.42 26.62 -20.63
CA PRO A 75 28.83 26.73 -20.25
C PRO A 75 29.03 27.39 -18.85
N LEU A 76 28.24 26.97 -17.86
CA LEU A 76 28.19 27.50 -16.49
C LEU A 76 29.28 26.93 -15.57
N ASP A 77 30.07 25.98 -16.06
CA ASP A 77 31.33 25.56 -15.46
C ASP A 77 32.48 26.52 -15.82
N LYS A 78 32.46 27.08 -17.03
CA LYS A 78 33.52 27.97 -17.57
C LYS A 78 33.24 29.44 -17.33
N HIS A 79 31.98 29.86 -17.43
CA HIS A 79 31.58 31.26 -17.35
C HIS A 79 30.62 31.49 -16.19
N ARG A 80 31.18 32.00 -15.08
CA ARG A 80 30.50 32.17 -13.80
C ARG A 80 30.47 33.62 -13.36
N ILE A 81 29.48 33.93 -12.51
CA ILE A 81 29.34 35.23 -11.86
C ILE A 81 29.16 35.04 -10.35
N GLU A 82 29.39 36.10 -9.59
CA GLU A 82 29.20 36.09 -8.13
C GLU A 82 27.74 35.83 -7.75
N ASP A 83 27.50 34.87 -6.85
CA ASP A 83 26.16 34.45 -6.45
C ASP A 83 25.35 35.58 -5.78
N ILE A 84 26.02 36.58 -5.20
CA ILE A 84 25.40 37.77 -4.61
C ILE A 84 24.59 38.58 -5.64
N LEU A 85 24.89 38.43 -6.93
CA LEU A 85 24.17 39.12 -8.01
C LEU A 85 22.73 38.60 -8.19
N TYR A 86 22.43 37.39 -7.68
CA TYR A 86 21.05 36.91 -7.61
C TYR A 86 20.18 37.79 -6.71
N ASP A 87 20.75 38.44 -5.69
CA ASP A 87 20.01 39.17 -4.65
C ASP A 87 20.02 40.70 -4.86
N LEU A 88 20.42 41.15 -6.07
CA LEU A 88 20.46 42.57 -6.43
C LEU A 88 19.12 43.28 -6.16
N PRO A 89 19.13 44.43 -5.46
CA PRO A 89 17.90 45.12 -5.09
C PRO A 89 17.15 45.64 -6.34
N SER A 90 15.82 45.62 -6.30
CA SER A 90 15.00 46.25 -7.36
C SER A 90 14.56 47.64 -6.94
N ARG A 91 14.14 48.47 -7.90
CA ARG A 91 13.51 49.77 -7.60
C ARG A 91 12.24 49.66 -6.75
N LYS A 92 11.61 48.49 -6.63
CA LYS A 92 10.43 48.25 -5.79
C LYS A 92 10.74 47.59 -4.45
N SER A 93 12.01 47.27 -4.20
CA SER A 93 12.44 46.57 -2.99
C SER A 93 12.62 47.54 -1.82
N THR A 94 12.67 47.01 -0.59
CA THR A 94 13.00 47.77 0.62
C THR A 94 14.40 48.39 0.59
N ARG A 95 15.29 47.92 -0.30
CA ARG A 95 16.63 48.45 -0.54
C ARG A 95 16.69 49.37 -1.77
N HIS A 96 15.60 50.08 -2.08
CA HIS A 96 15.49 50.98 -3.24
C HIS A 96 16.66 51.98 -3.34
N ASN A 97 17.07 52.62 -2.24
CA ASN A 97 18.15 53.61 -2.26
C ASN A 97 19.49 53.01 -2.72
N LEU A 98 19.75 51.73 -2.38
CA LEU A 98 20.93 51.02 -2.88
C LEU A 98 20.81 50.70 -4.37
N ALA A 99 19.62 50.31 -4.85
CA ALA A 99 19.38 50.11 -6.28
C ALA A 99 19.63 51.39 -7.08
N VAL A 100 19.19 52.55 -6.58
CA VAL A 100 19.44 53.87 -7.21
C VAL A 100 20.93 54.18 -7.24
N ALA A 101 21.65 53.98 -6.14
CA ALA A 101 23.09 54.24 -6.11
C ALA A 101 23.89 53.35 -7.07
N ILE A 102 23.57 52.04 -7.12
CA ILE A 102 24.18 51.11 -8.08
C ILE A 102 23.88 51.54 -9.52
N ALA A 103 22.62 51.90 -9.79
CA ALA A 103 22.18 52.33 -11.12
C ALA A 103 22.94 53.57 -11.61
N SER A 104 23.12 54.58 -10.76
CA SER A 104 23.87 55.80 -11.10
C SER A 104 25.35 55.52 -11.36
N LEU A 105 25.95 54.56 -10.66
CA LEU A 105 27.34 54.15 -10.85
C LEU A 105 27.54 53.33 -12.15
N LEU A 106 26.55 52.53 -12.54
CA LEU A 106 26.60 51.72 -13.75
C LEU A 106 26.26 52.52 -15.02
N HIS A 107 25.27 53.40 -14.92
CA HIS A 107 24.73 54.18 -16.03
C HIS A 107 24.71 55.67 -15.67
N PRO A 108 25.86 56.37 -15.71
CA PRO A 108 25.92 57.78 -15.38
C PRO A 108 25.02 58.59 -16.32
N VAL A 109 24.08 59.34 -15.74
CA VAL A 109 23.13 60.22 -16.44
C VAL A 109 22.95 61.51 -15.61
N HIS A 110 22.29 62.50 -16.20
CA HIS A 110 21.96 63.74 -15.48
C HIS A 110 21.01 63.49 -14.30
N ASP A 111 21.18 64.27 -13.23
CA ASP A 111 20.36 64.19 -12.03
C ASP A 111 18.86 64.33 -12.35
N GLY A 112 18.04 63.50 -11.69
CA GLY A 112 16.59 63.43 -11.90
C GLY A 112 16.13 62.49 -13.04
N SER A 113 17.04 61.90 -13.82
CA SER A 113 16.68 60.96 -14.87
C SER A 113 16.33 59.57 -14.33
N LEU A 114 15.16 59.03 -14.69
CA LEU A 114 14.81 57.62 -14.42
C LEU A 114 15.57 56.63 -15.31
N THR A 115 16.36 57.11 -16.26
CA THR A 115 17.04 56.28 -17.25
C THR A 115 18.02 55.28 -16.60
N ALA A 116 18.80 55.72 -15.61
CA ALA A 116 19.77 54.85 -14.93
C ALA A 116 19.08 53.67 -14.24
N ILE A 117 18.03 53.93 -13.47
CA ILE A 117 17.31 52.89 -12.71
C ILE A 117 16.53 51.95 -13.63
N ILE A 118 16.01 52.44 -14.77
CA ILE A 118 15.34 51.61 -15.77
C ILE A 118 16.34 50.66 -16.44
N ARG A 119 17.51 51.17 -16.87
CA ARG A 119 18.56 50.35 -17.50
C ARG A 119 19.14 49.34 -16.51
N TYR A 120 19.40 49.77 -15.28
CA TYR A 120 19.81 48.87 -14.21
C TYR A 120 18.79 47.75 -13.97
N ASP A 121 17.50 48.07 -13.91
CA ASP A 121 16.48 47.06 -13.69
C ASP A 121 16.40 46.04 -14.84
N ALA A 122 16.69 46.45 -16.07
CA ALA A 122 16.81 45.54 -17.22
C ALA A 122 18.06 44.65 -17.07
N ASP A 123 19.23 45.23 -16.81
CA ASP A 123 20.48 44.50 -16.57
C ASP A 123 20.35 43.50 -15.41
N ARG A 124 19.68 43.92 -14.33
CA ARG A 124 19.41 43.10 -13.15
C ARG A 124 18.64 41.83 -13.51
N VAL A 125 17.68 41.89 -14.44
CA VAL A 125 16.93 40.70 -14.88
C VAL A 125 17.87 39.68 -15.51
N HIS A 126 18.81 40.12 -16.36
CA HIS A 126 19.80 39.24 -16.98
C HIS A 126 20.80 38.66 -15.97
N LEU A 127 21.35 39.50 -15.09
CA LEU A 127 22.32 39.07 -14.07
C LEU A 127 21.69 38.10 -13.06
N ARG A 128 20.46 38.38 -12.61
CA ARG A 128 19.73 37.47 -11.71
C ARG A 128 19.39 36.15 -12.40
N ALA A 129 18.98 36.20 -13.67
CA ALA A 129 18.73 34.99 -14.47
C ALA A 129 20.00 34.13 -14.59
N TRP A 130 21.17 34.73 -14.81
CA TRP A 130 22.44 34.01 -14.87
C TRP A 130 22.81 33.38 -13.53
N ALA A 131 22.78 34.15 -12.45
CA ALA A 131 23.08 33.60 -11.12
C ALA A 131 22.08 32.49 -10.73
N SER A 132 20.82 32.61 -11.15
CA SER A 132 19.79 31.59 -10.96
C SER A 132 20.12 30.29 -11.71
N LEU A 133 20.46 30.37 -13.00
CA LEU A 133 20.87 29.23 -13.82
C LEU A 133 22.13 28.56 -13.27
N GLN A 134 23.11 29.34 -12.81
CA GLN A 134 24.32 28.83 -12.17
C GLN A 134 24.01 27.98 -10.93
N ARG A 135 23.17 28.51 -10.01
CA ARG A 135 22.74 27.76 -8.81
C ARG A 135 22.02 26.46 -9.18
N ARG A 136 21.23 26.45 -10.26
CA ARG A 136 20.56 25.23 -10.76
C ARG A 136 21.54 24.23 -11.36
N TYR A 137 22.48 24.71 -12.17
CA TYR A 137 23.54 23.90 -12.74
C TYR A 137 24.33 23.17 -11.66
N ASP A 138 24.74 23.88 -10.59
CA ASP A 138 25.49 23.26 -9.49
C ASP A 138 24.69 22.17 -8.78
N LEU A 139 23.40 22.42 -8.53
CA LEU A 139 22.48 21.45 -7.93
C LEU A 139 22.33 20.22 -8.82
N LEU A 140 22.16 20.38 -10.13
CA LEU A 140 22.03 19.29 -11.09
C LEU A 140 23.34 18.50 -11.21
N GLN A 141 24.49 19.17 -11.28
CA GLN A 141 25.81 18.52 -11.28
C GLN A 141 26.10 17.77 -9.97
N ALA A 142 25.68 18.30 -8.82
CA ALA A 142 25.77 17.59 -7.54
C ALA A 142 24.86 16.36 -7.52
N THR A 143 23.64 16.48 -8.05
CA THR A 143 22.68 15.37 -8.20
C THR A 143 23.26 14.26 -9.08
N LYS A 144 23.84 14.61 -10.24
CA LYS A 144 24.52 13.70 -11.16
C LYS A 144 25.74 13.01 -10.52
N ARG A 145 26.60 13.76 -9.83
CA ARG A 145 27.77 13.21 -9.10
C ARG A 145 27.38 12.21 -8.01
N ASN A 146 26.24 12.41 -7.38
CA ASN A 146 25.70 11.52 -6.35
C ASN A 146 24.91 10.33 -6.92
N GLY A 147 24.92 10.11 -8.24
CA GLY A 147 24.22 9.01 -8.90
C GLY A 147 22.69 9.11 -8.84
N ARG A 148 22.13 10.31 -8.64
CA ARG A 148 20.68 10.56 -8.56
C ARG A 148 20.17 11.22 -9.83
N MET A 149 18.85 11.15 -10.04
CA MET A 149 18.16 11.79 -11.18
C MET A 149 17.25 12.93 -10.68
N ALA A 150 17.28 14.07 -11.37
CA ALA A 150 16.29 15.14 -11.22
C ALA A 150 15.21 15.02 -12.31
N PRO A 151 13.98 15.51 -12.05
CA PRO A 151 12.97 15.74 -13.08
C PRO A 151 13.52 16.31 -14.40
N GLY A 152 13.33 15.60 -15.51
CA GLY A 152 13.67 16.09 -16.85
C GLY A 152 15.13 15.90 -17.29
N MET A 153 15.94 15.08 -16.58
CA MET A 153 17.26 14.66 -17.06
C MET A 153 17.18 13.39 -17.95
N THR A 154 17.89 13.35 -19.08
CA THR A 154 18.03 12.16 -19.94
C THR A 154 19.35 11.41 -19.72
N GLY A 155 19.33 10.07 -19.78
CA GLY A 155 20.55 9.24 -19.88
C GLY A 155 21.33 8.90 -18.60
N GLY A 156 20.71 8.89 -17.41
CA GLY A 156 21.37 8.52 -16.14
C GLY A 156 20.85 7.23 -15.49
N VAL A 157 21.76 6.52 -14.83
CA VAL A 157 21.61 5.20 -14.19
C VAL A 157 20.55 5.23 -13.09
N GLU A 158 19.66 4.23 -13.05
CA GLU A 158 18.69 4.04 -11.97
C GLU A 158 19.39 3.89 -10.60
N ALA A 159 19.20 4.87 -9.71
CA ALA A 159 18.99 4.70 -8.27
C ALA A 159 18.53 6.03 -7.63
N GLY A 160 17.29 6.09 -7.14
CA GLY A 160 16.84 7.15 -6.22
C GLY A 160 15.80 8.16 -6.72
N VAL A 161 14.99 7.83 -7.74
CA VAL A 161 13.79 8.65 -8.06
C VAL A 161 12.72 8.43 -6.99
N GLN A 162 12.19 9.51 -6.42
CA GLN A 162 10.97 9.49 -5.58
C GLN A 162 9.72 9.25 -6.45
N ALA A 163 9.67 8.14 -7.18
CA ALA A 163 8.39 7.57 -7.55
C ALA A 163 7.81 6.90 -6.29
N PRO A 164 6.49 6.95 -6.02
CA PRO A 164 5.89 6.01 -5.07
C PRO A 164 6.39 4.62 -5.46
N ALA A 165 6.94 3.83 -4.53
CA ALA A 165 7.64 2.58 -4.85
C ALA A 165 6.88 1.68 -5.85
N TRP A 166 5.55 1.77 -5.86
CA TRP A 166 4.66 1.11 -6.82
C TRP A 166 4.78 1.60 -8.27
N ALA A 167 4.82 2.91 -8.54
CA ALA A 167 4.90 3.41 -9.90
C ALA A 167 6.18 2.92 -10.60
N SER A 168 7.33 2.96 -9.91
CA SER A 168 8.58 2.40 -10.44
C SER A 168 8.48 0.89 -10.69
N ARG A 169 7.92 0.11 -9.76
CA ARG A 169 7.76 -1.34 -9.90
C ARG A 169 6.87 -1.73 -11.09
N ILE A 170 5.74 -1.04 -11.26
CA ILE A 170 4.77 -1.30 -12.32
C ILE A 170 5.32 -0.85 -13.68
N THR A 171 5.94 0.34 -13.75
CA THR A 171 6.59 0.83 -14.97
C THR A 171 7.73 -0.08 -15.41
N ARG A 172 8.55 -0.58 -14.48
CA ARG A 172 9.61 -1.56 -14.76
C ARG A 172 9.06 -2.89 -15.29
N GLN A 173 7.89 -3.32 -14.80
CA GLN A 173 7.24 -4.52 -15.32
C GLN A 173 6.67 -4.28 -16.74
N GLY A 174 6.02 -3.14 -16.96
CA GLY A 174 5.20 -2.91 -18.14
C GLY A 174 3.97 -3.82 -18.18
N ARG A 175 3.38 -3.95 -19.38
CA ARG A 175 2.35 -4.98 -19.66
C ARG A 175 2.93 -6.36 -19.34
N TRP A 176 2.18 -7.17 -18.62
CA TRP A 176 2.65 -8.51 -18.29
C TRP A 176 2.71 -9.39 -19.54
N ASP A 177 3.91 -9.88 -19.84
CA ASP A 177 4.17 -10.82 -20.92
C ASP A 177 4.47 -12.19 -20.29
N GLN A 178 3.49 -13.11 -20.35
CA GLN A 178 3.60 -14.43 -19.73
C GLN A 178 4.76 -15.24 -20.29
N ALA A 179 5.14 -15.04 -21.56
CA ALA A 179 6.23 -15.77 -22.19
C ALA A 179 7.60 -15.31 -21.66
N LYS A 180 7.73 -14.03 -21.30
CA LYS A 180 8.99 -13.48 -20.75
C LYS A 180 9.09 -13.62 -19.23
N LYS A 181 7.98 -13.49 -18.53
CA LYS A 181 7.91 -13.59 -17.06
C LYS A 181 6.81 -14.59 -16.67
N PRO A 182 7.05 -15.90 -16.82
CA PRO A 182 6.11 -16.92 -16.40
C PRO A 182 5.93 -16.87 -14.89
N ILE A 183 4.70 -17.09 -14.44
CA ILE A 183 4.35 -17.20 -13.02
C ILE A 183 3.93 -18.65 -12.75
N SER A 184 4.42 -19.23 -11.65
CA SER A 184 4.03 -20.59 -11.27
C SER A 184 2.53 -20.69 -11.01
N LEU A 185 1.93 -21.76 -11.52
CA LEU A 185 0.54 -22.11 -11.29
C LEU A 185 0.34 -22.98 -10.04
N ASP A 186 1.40 -23.36 -9.34
CA ASP A 186 1.29 -24.07 -8.05
C ASP A 186 0.93 -23.12 -6.90
N GLY A 187 1.00 -21.82 -7.15
CA GLY A 187 0.87 -20.76 -6.16
C GLY A 187 2.18 -20.51 -5.39
N PRO A 188 2.29 -19.36 -4.69
CA PRO A 188 3.37 -19.08 -3.76
C PRO A 188 3.45 -20.13 -2.66
N LYS A 189 4.68 -20.48 -2.26
CA LYS A 189 4.94 -21.41 -1.16
C LYS A 189 4.36 -20.89 0.17
N ALA A 190 3.63 -21.75 0.86
CA ALA A 190 3.03 -21.51 2.16
C ALA A 190 4.08 -21.67 3.27
N ILE A 191 5.05 -20.77 3.31
CA ILE A 191 6.10 -20.77 4.33
C ILE A 191 5.52 -20.11 5.60
N PRO A 192 5.66 -20.68 6.81
CA PRO A 192 5.29 -20.01 8.05
C PRO A 192 6.23 -18.83 8.35
N MET A 193 5.81 -17.89 9.19
CA MET A 193 6.72 -16.82 9.64
C MET A 193 7.88 -17.39 10.48
N PRO A 194 9.09 -16.81 10.41
CA PRO A 194 10.19 -17.14 11.32
C PRO A 194 9.79 -16.87 12.77
N VAL A 195 9.70 -17.93 13.57
CA VAL A 195 9.22 -17.89 14.95
C VAL A 195 9.90 -18.94 15.81
N ARG A 196 10.05 -18.67 17.11
CA ARG A 196 10.58 -19.64 18.09
C ARG A 196 9.46 -20.08 19.03
N VAL A 197 9.40 -21.38 19.33
CA VAL A 197 8.41 -21.93 20.26
C VAL A 197 8.59 -21.29 21.63
N ALA A 198 7.49 -20.81 22.21
CA ALA A 198 7.49 -20.13 23.49
C ALA A 198 7.86 -21.09 24.62
N GLN A 199 8.41 -20.54 25.70
CA GLN A 199 8.67 -21.33 26.90
C GLN A 199 7.36 -21.58 27.67
N GLU A 200 7.22 -22.77 28.26
CA GLU A 200 6.05 -23.15 29.04
C GLU A 200 5.67 -22.11 30.10
N ALA A 201 6.66 -21.58 30.83
CA ALA A 201 6.44 -20.59 31.89
C ALA A 201 5.77 -19.29 31.40
N GLU A 202 5.95 -18.93 30.11
CA GLU A 202 5.32 -17.74 29.54
C GLU A 202 3.84 -17.97 29.17
N LEU A 203 3.46 -19.22 28.91
CA LEU A 203 2.11 -19.64 28.49
C LEU A 203 1.24 -20.10 29.67
N ALA A 204 1.87 -20.64 30.73
CA ALA A 204 1.18 -21.26 31.85
C ALA A 204 0.10 -20.38 32.50
N PRO A 205 0.33 -19.07 32.80
CA PRO A 205 -0.71 -18.23 33.41
C PRO A 205 -1.97 -18.13 32.54
N PHE A 206 -1.80 -18.04 31.21
CA PHE A 206 -2.92 -17.98 30.28
C PHE A 206 -3.70 -19.30 30.24
N PHE A 207 -2.99 -20.43 30.22
CA PHE A 207 -3.62 -21.75 30.20
C PHE A 207 -4.35 -22.06 31.51
N GLU A 208 -3.80 -21.64 32.64
CA GLU A 208 -4.45 -21.77 33.95
C GLU A 208 -5.73 -20.94 34.00
N HIS A 209 -5.69 -19.68 33.53
CA HIS A 209 -6.87 -18.83 33.43
C HIS A 209 -7.99 -19.48 32.61
N LEU A 210 -7.65 -20.02 31.43
CA LEU A 210 -8.62 -20.73 30.59
C LEU A 210 -9.20 -21.98 31.27
N SER A 211 -8.35 -22.78 31.93
CA SER A 211 -8.75 -24.00 32.65
C SER A 211 -9.72 -23.71 33.79
N ASN A 212 -9.58 -22.56 34.43
CA ASN A 212 -10.47 -22.06 35.46
C ASN A 212 -11.73 -21.37 34.89
N SER A 213 -12.03 -21.56 33.60
CA SER A 213 -13.16 -20.94 32.89
C SER A 213 -13.09 -19.41 32.84
N GLY A 214 -11.89 -18.84 32.89
CA GLY A 214 -11.65 -17.41 32.85
C GLY A 214 -12.15 -16.74 31.55
N SER A 215 -12.58 -15.49 31.69
CA SER A 215 -13.09 -14.63 30.61
C SER A 215 -12.15 -13.42 30.40
N HIS A 216 -12.66 -12.30 29.92
CA HIS A 216 -11.95 -11.01 29.90
C HIS A 216 -11.84 -10.36 31.29
N GLU A 217 -12.54 -10.88 32.30
CA GLU A 217 -12.52 -10.36 33.68
C GLU A 217 -11.28 -10.90 34.41
N ILE A 218 -10.55 -10.01 35.09
CA ILE A 218 -9.21 -10.27 35.64
C ILE A 218 -9.11 -10.14 37.16
N ASP A 219 -10.22 -10.13 37.89
CA ASP A 219 -10.32 -9.84 39.34
C ASP A 219 -9.24 -10.53 40.21
N GLY A 220 -8.06 -9.90 40.34
CA GLY A 220 -6.90 -10.43 41.07
C GLY A 220 -6.15 -11.58 40.37
N VAL A 221 -6.35 -11.82 39.07
CA VAL A 221 -5.64 -12.85 38.30
C VAL A 221 -4.19 -12.43 38.10
N GLU A 222 -3.26 -13.19 38.69
CA GLU A 222 -1.82 -12.92 38.59
C GLU A 222 -1.33 -13.01 37.14
N GLY A 223 -0.55 -12.02 36.70
CA GLY A 223 0.02 -11.97 35.36
C GLY A 223 -0.93 -11.52 34.24
N ALA A 224 -2.19 -11.19 34.57
CA ALA A 224 -3.14 -10.57 33.67
C ALA A 224 -3.19 -9.05 33.88
N VAL A 225 -3.33 -8.30 32.78
CA VAL A 225 -3.59 -6.86 32.77
C VAL A 225 -4.78 -6.56 31.89
N GLU A 226 -5.51 -5.48 32.19
CA GLU A 226 -6.60 -5.05 31.33
C GLU A 226 -6.01 -4.52 30.02
N LEU A 227 -6.54 -5.01 28.90
CA LEU A 227 -6.05 -4.65 27.57
C LEU A 227 -6.24 -3.15 27.32
N HIS A 228 -5.14 -2.41 27.23
CA HIS A 228 -5.09 -0.95 26.96
C HIS A 228 -5.99 -0.13 27.89
N ASP A 229 -5.91 -0.36 29.20
CA ASP A 229 -6.69 0.39 30.21
C ASP A 229 -8.21 0.35 29.93
N GLY A 230 -8.72 -0.75 29.36
CA GLY A 230 -10.14 -0.95 29.03
C GLY A 230 -10.53 -0.56 27.60
N HIS A 231 -9.61 -0.04 26.79
CA HIS A 231 -9.83 0.34 25.39
C HIS A 231 -9.21 -0.67 24.42
N GLY A 232 -9.79 -1.86 24.31
CA GLY A 232 -9.16 -2.98 23.59
C GLY A 232 -8.78 -2.72 22.12
N GLU A 233 -7.65 -3.32 21.73
CA GLU A 233 -7.19 -3.39 20.34
C GLU A 233 -7.71 -4.66 19.66
N PRO A 234 -8.13 -4.60 18.38
CA PRO A 234 -8.27 -3.42 17.53
C PRO A 234 -9.44 -2.56 18.04
N TYR A 235 -9.34 -1.24 17.90
CA TYR A 235 -10.27 -0.20 18.38
C TYR A 235 -11.76 -0.51 18.17
N TYR A 236 -12.30 -1.41 18.99
CA TYR A 236 -13.70 -1.85 18.97
C TYR A 236 -14.38 -1.59 20.31
N SER A 237 -13.66 -0.95 21.24
CA SER A 237 -14.11 -0.76 22.62
C SER A 237 -14.52 -2.09 23.29
N VAL A 238 -13.80 -3.17 22.95
CA VAL A 238 -14.00 -4.52 23.50
C VAL A 238 -13.00 -4.73 24.62
N ARG A 239 -13.47 -5.02 25.83
CA ARG A 239 -12.57 -5.30 26.96
C ARG A 239 -11.84 -6.63 26.77
N GLY A 240 -10.67 -6.75 27.38
CA GLY A 240 -9.86 -7.97 27.29
C GLY A 240 -8.91 -8.15 28.47
N ALA A 241 -8.67 -9.40 28.81
CA ALA A 241 -7.62 -9.84 29.72
C ALA A 241 -6.37 -10.17 28.91
N GLU A 242 -5.34 -9.33 28.98
CA GLU A 242 -4.06 -9.55 28.32
C GLU A 242 -3.05 -10.18 29.29
N PHE A 243 -2.43 -11.26 28.85
CA PHE A 243 -1.34 -11.94 29.53
C PHE A 243 -0.05 -11.73 28.74
N ARG A 244 1.09 -12.12 29.31
CA ARG A 244 2.37 -12.11 28.59
C ARG A 244 2.29 -12.82 27.23
N LYS A 245 1.56 -13.94 27.17
CA LYS A 245 1.28 -14.71 25.95
C LYS A 245 -0.20 -15.09 25.92
N GLY A 246 -1.02 -14.24 25.32
CA GLY A 246 -2.42 -14.52 25.06
C GLY A 246 -3.36 -13.42 25.53
N VAL A 247 -4.49 -13.31 24.84
CA VAL A 247 -5.56 -12.39 25.23
C VAL A 247 -6.91 -13.11 25.15
N VAL A 248 -7.77 -12.93 26.16
CA VAL A 248 -9.20 -13.29 26.08
C VAL A 248 -10.03 -12.02 26.06
N TYR A 249 -10.94 -11.91 25.10
CA TYR A 249 -11.78 -10.72 24.91
C TYR A 249 -13.21 -10.98 25.36
N GLU A 250 -13.90 -9.91 25.73
CA GLU A 250 -15.32 -9.92 26.12
C GLU A 250 -16.22 -10.51 25.03
N ASP A 251 -15.84 -10.34 23.77
CA ASP A 251 -16.59 -10.79 22.62
C ASP A 251 -16.31 -12.27 22.21
N GLY A 252 -15.73 -13.05 23.12
CA GLY A 252 -15.47 -14.48 22.97
C GLY A 252 -14.24 -14.84 22.13
N ARG A 253 -13.40 -13.85 21.78
CA ARG A 253 -12.12 -14.12 21.11
C ARG A 253 -11.07 -14.57 22.09
N MET A 254 -10.21 -15.49 21.64
CA MET A 254 -8.95 -15.84 22.27
C MET A 254 -7.83 -15.66 21.26
N ASP A 255 -6.88 -14.76 21.54
CA ASP A 255 -5.79 -14.41 20.62
C ASP A 255 -4.43 -14.87 21.15
N LEU A 256 -3.85 -15.84 20.43
CA LEU A 256 -2.48 -16.33 20.59
C LEU A 256 -1.69 -16.16 19.29
N CYS A 257 -2.07 -15.23 18.41
CA CYS A 257 -1.36 -15.07 17.15
C CYS A 257 0.10 -14.68 17.39
N LYS A 258 1.03 -15.42 16.75
CA LYS A 258 2.48 -15.30 16.92
C LYS A 258 2.98 -15.55 18.35
N MET A 259 2.17 -16.12 19.23
CA MET A 259 2.61 -16.50 20.58
C MET A 259 3.40 -17.82 20.59
N VAL A 260 3.29 -18.58 19.49
CA VAL A 260 4.10 -19.74 19.13
C VAL A 260 4.00 -20.88 20.14
N VAL A 261 2.79 -21.41 20.27
CA VAL A 261 2.50 -22.60 21.09
C VAL A 261 3.27 -23.83 20.58
N GLY A 262 3.38 -23.98 19.25
CA GLY A 262 4.08 -25.11 18.64
C GLY A 262 3.43 -26.47 18.96
N PRO A 263 4.04 -27.58 18.49
CA PRO A 263 3.60 -28.92 18.86
C PRO A 263 3.81 -29.22 20.36
N ASP A 264 4.74 -28.52 21.02
CA ASP A 264 5.15 -28.78 22.39
C ASP A 264 4.05 -28.42 23.42
N HIS A 265 3.15 -27.49 23.09
CA HIS A 265 2.19 -26.94 24.05
C HIS A 265 0.72 -26.97 23.57
N ILE A 266 0.46 -27.41 22.34
CA ILE A 266 -0.89 -27.38 21.76
C ILE A 266 -1.88 -28.28 22.50
N ASP A 267 -1.49 -29.48 22.91
CA ASP A 267 -2.37 -30.34 23.71
C ASP A 267 -2.76 -29.69 25.05
N ARG A 268 -1.83 -28.97 25.69
CA ARG A 268 -2.12 -28.25 26.95
C ARG A 268 -3.07 -27.08 26.74
N LEU A 269 -2.91 -26.33 25.64
CA LEU A 269 -3.87 -25.29 25.25
C LEU A 269 -5.26 -25.89 24.97
N MET A 270 -5.34 -26.99 24.24
CA MET A 270 -6.64 -27.62 23.96
C MET A 270 -7.25 -28.21 25.23
N TYR A 271 -6.43 -28.68 26.17
CA TYR A 271 -6.87 -29.16 27.48
C TYR A 271 -7.44 -28.03 28.34
N SER A 272 -6.79 -26.86 28.38
CA SER A 272 -7.27 -25.72 29.16
C SER A 272 -8.62 -25.17 28.68
N LEU A 273 -8.95 -25.38 27.41
CA LEU A 273 -10.21 -24.93 26.83
C LEU A 273 -11.41 -25.86 27.10
N ARG A 274 -11.20 -27.04 27.70
CA ARG A 274 -12.27 -28.04 27.88
C ARG A 274 -13.40 -27.54 28.79
N THR A 275 -13.05 -26.81 29.83
CA THR A 275 -14.00 -26.21 30.80
C THR A 275 -14.47 -24.82 30.34
N ASN A 276 -13.67 -24.13 29.53
CA ASN A 276 -13.95 -22.79 29.06
C ASN A 276 -15.08 -22.75 28.01
N LYS A 277 -16.20 -22.13 28.36
CA LYS A 277 -17.34 -21.92 27.44
C LYS A 277 -17.43 -20.50 26.88
N HIS A 278 -16.56 -19.60 27.35
CA HIS A 278 -16.52 -18.19 26.94
C HIS A 278 -15.90 -18.03 25.56
N VAL A 279 -14.81 -18.74 25.28
CA VAL A 279 -14.13 -18.67 23.99
C VAL A 279 -14.98 -19.33 22.90
N ARG A 280 -15.24 -18.56 21.85
CA ARG A 280 -15.95 -18.99 20.62
C ARG A 280 -15.15 -18.72 19.34
N HIS A 281 -14.15 -17.82 19.41
CA HIS A 281 -13.31 -17.47 18.29
C HIS A 281 -11.84 -17.76 18.64
N PHE A 282 -11.29 -18.80 18.03
CA PHE A 282 -9.97 -19.35 18.33
C PHE A 282 -8.94 -18.79 17.34
N LEU A 283 -8.10 -17.85 17.78
CA LEU A 283 -7.10 -17.19 16.95
C LEU A 283 -5.71 -17.71 17.28
N LEU A 284 -5.21 -18.60 16.42
CA LEU A 284 -3.94 -19.27 16.57
C LEU A 284 -3.02 -19.02 15.36
N GLY A 285 -3.03 -17.81 14.80
CA GLY A 285 -2.25 -17.48 13.61
C GLY A 285 -0.73 -17.51 13.85
N ASN A 286 0.05 -18.14 12.95
CA ASN A 286 1.51 -18.27 13.01
C ASN A 286 2.01 -18.94 14.31
N ASN A 287 1.49 -20.12 14.63
CA ASN A 287 1.89 -20.90 15.81
C ASN A 287 2.61 -22.22 15.49
N ILE A 288 2.85 -22.53 14.21
CA ILE A 288 3.64 -23.70 13.75
C ILE A 288 3.29 -25.00 14.49
N ILE A 289 1.99 -25.30 14.62
CA ILE A 289 1.53 -26.46 15.41
C ILE A 289 1.71 -27.81 14.71
N GLY A 290 1.85 -27.81 13.38
CA GLY A 290 2.08 -29.01 12.58
C GLY A 290 0.99 -30.09 12.72
N PRO A 291 1.28 -31.34 12.33
CA PRO A 291 0.34 -32.47 12.43
C PRO A 291 -0.14 -32.73 13.87
N ALA A 292 0.75 -32.67 14.86
CA ALA A 292 0.39 -32.85 16.27
C ALA A 292 -0.72 -31.87 16.73
N GLY A 293 -0.61 -30.61 16.30
CA GLY A 293 -1.65 -29.62 16.60
C GLY A 293 -2.98 -29.89 15.90
N VAL A 294 -2.93 -30.42 14.68
CA VAL A 294 -4.14 -30.83 13.96
C VAL A 294 -4.86 -31.94 14.71
N GLU A 295 -4.15 -32.94 15.23
CA GLU A 295 -4.74 -34.00 16.04
C GLU A 295 -5.40 -33.46 17.31
N ALA A 296 -4.68 -32.61 18.05
CA ALA A 296 -5.18 -31.99 19.28
C ALA A 296 -6.45 -31.16 19.04
N ILE A 297 -6.46 -30.33 17.99
CA ILE A 297 -7.61 -29.52 17.60
C ILE A 297 -8.77 -30.40 17.13
N SER A 298 -8.50 -31.42 16.31
CA SER A 298 -9.54 -32.32 15.79
C SER A 298 -10.22 -33.13 16.90
N ARG A 299 -9.43 -33.57 17.90
CA ARG A 299 -9.94 -34.24 19.11
C ARG A 299 -10.89 -33.31 19.87
N PHE A 300 -10.47 -32.06 20.09
CA PHE A 300 -11.30 -31.06 20.76
C PHE A 300 -12.62 -30.77 20.02
N ILE A 301 -12.56 -30.58 18.69
CA ILE A 301 -13.77 -30.35 17.87
C ILE A 301 -14.72 -31.54 17.95
N THR A 302 -14.17 -32.76 17.93
CA THR A 302 -14.99 -33.98 18.01
C THR A 302 -15.71 -34.10 19.34
N GLU A 303 -15.04 -33.71 20.43
CA GLU A 303 -15.61 -33.76 21.78
C GLU A 303 -16.57 -32.59 22.08
N PHE A 304 -16.30 -31.41 21.53
CA PHE A 304 -17.08 -30.19 21.75
C PHE A 304 -17.48 -29.52 20.41
N PRO A 305 -18.28 -30.20 19.57
CA PRO A 305 -18.62 -29.73 18.22
C PRO A 305 -19.41 -28.42 18.17
N GLU A 306 -19.96 -27.96 19.29
CA GLU A 306 -20.75 -26.75 19.43
C GLU A 306 -19.97 -25.54 19.99
N ARG A 307 -18.68 -25.72 20.31
CA ARG A 307 -17.92 -24.75 21.12
C ARG A 307 -17.43 -23.53 20.34
N MET A 308 -16.88 -23.73 19.13
CA MET A 308 -16.15 -22.70 18.40
C MET A 308 -16.84 -22.35 17.07
N ASP A 309 -17.12 -21.06 16.86
CA ASP A 309 -17.67 -20.52 15.62
C ASP A 309 -16.58 -20.24 14.58
N THR A 310 -15.40 -19.86 15.06
CA THR A 310 -14.29 -19.32 14.27
C THR A 310 -13.00 -20.04 14.59
N TRP A 311 -12.37 -20.59 13.54
CA TRP A 311 -11.04 -21.20 13.60
C TRP A 311 -10.07 -20.41 12.73
N TYR A 312 -9.30 -19.51 13.34
CA TYR A 312 -8.24 -18.78 12.67
C TYR A 312 -6.90 -19.50 12.83
N LEU A 313 -6.60 -20.36 11.85
CA LEU A 313 -5.47 -21.29 11.84
C LEU A 313 -4.41 -20.92 10.79
N ALA A 314 -4.29 -19.62 10.46
CA ALA A 314 -3.31 -19.15 9.49
C ALA A 314 -1.87 -19.50 9.89
N GLY A 315 -1.01 -19.95 8.97
CA GLY A 315 0.43 -20.12 9.22
C GLY A 315 0.77 -21.19 10.26
N ASN A 316 0.12 -22.35 10.22
CA ASN A 316 0.24 -23.39 11.24
C ASN A 316 0.91 -24.68 10.77
N CYS A 317 1.44 -24.70 9.56
CA CYS A 317 2.04 -25.89 8.94
C CYS A 317 1.04 -27.06 8.84
N ILE A 318 -0.23 -26.76 8.58
CA ILE A 318 -1.25 -27.77 8.29
C ILE A 318 -1.04 -28.25 6.86
N GLN A 319 -0.55 -29.47 6.70
CA GLN A 319 -0.27 -30.06 5.40
C GLN A 319 -1.51 -30.73 4.82
N GLY A 320 -1.63 -30.75 3.49
CA GLY A 320 -2.59 -31.59 2.79
C GLY A 320 -2.45 -33.09 3.09
N GLY A 321 -3.35 -33.89 2.51
CA GLY A 321 -3.41 -35.32 2.78
C GLY A 321 -3.99 -35.60 4.17
N GLU A 322 -3.45 -36.58 4.89
CA GLU A 322 -4.07 -37.09 6.12
C GLU A 322 -4.19 -36.04 7.24
N SER A 323 -3.28 -35.07 7.32
CA SER A 323 -3.35 -33.99 8.32
C SER A 323 -4.59 -33.12 8.08
N PHE A 324 -4.69 -32.43 6.94
CA PHE A 324 -5.84 -31.60 6.62
C PHE A 324 -7.16 -32.40 6.58
N LYS A 325 -7.15 -33.62 6.03
CA LYS A 325 -8.31 -34.52 6.01
C LYS A 325 -8.82 -34.85 7.42
N THR A 326 -7.92 -35.08 8.38
CA THR A 326 -8.28 -35.30 9.79
C THR A 326 -9.00 -34.09 10.37
N LEU A 327 -8.49 -32.89 10.10
CA LEU A 327 -9.13 -31.64 10.51
C LEU A 327 -10.52 -31.48 9.88
N VAL A 328 -10.65 -31.71 8.57
CA VAL A 328 -11.93 -31.63 7.86
C VAL A 328 -12.94 -32.64 8.43
N ASN A 329 -12.54 -33.87 8.70
CA ASN A 329 -13.40 -34.90 9.31
C ASN A 329 -13.99 -34.49 10.67
N ALA A 330 -13.27 -33.66 11.44
CA ALA A 330 -13.79 -33.09 12.68
C ALA A 330 -14.69 -31.88 12.41
N LEU A 331 -14.26 -30.95 11.55
CA LEU A 331 -14.97 -29.70 11.26
C LEU A 331 -16.37 -29.94 10.67
N VAL A 332 -16.52 -30.89 9.75
CA VAL A 332 -17.83 -31.17 9.11
C VAL A 332 -18.88 -31.70 10.09
N LYS A 333 -18.47 -32.20 11.26
CA LYS A 333 -19.38 -32.65 12.32
C LYS A 333 -19.82 -31.51 13.24
N SER A 334 -19.08 -30.40 13.23
CA SER A 334 -19.40 -29.23 14.06
C SER A 334 -20.73 -28.62 13.66
N GLN A 335 -21.53 -28.24 14.67
CA GLN A 335 -22.76 -27.46 14.45
C GLN A 335 -22.53 -25.95 14.61
N ALA A 336 -21.37 -25.53 15.13
CA ALA A 336 -21.07 -24.12 15.39
C ALA A 336 -20.22 -23.47 14.29
N VAL A 337 -19.31 -24.23 13.67
CA VAL A 337 -18.32 -23.67 12.74
C VAL A 337 -19.00 -22.94 11.59
N SER A 338 -18.69 -21.65 11.50
CA SER A 338 -19.18 -20.76 10.46
C SER A 338 -18.05 -20.05 9.71
N ASN A 339 -16.84 -20.01 10.28
CA ASN A 339 -15.74 -19.30 9.67
C ASN A 339 -14.40 -20.00 9.91
N ILE A 340 -13.63 -20.21 8.84
CA ILE A 340 -12.36 -20.93 8.87
C ILE A 340 -11.33 -20.15 8.07
N TRP A 341 -10.14 -19.94 8.65
CA TRP A 341 -9.03 -19.30 7.98
C TRP A 341 -7.79 -20.19 7.97
N LEU A 342 -7.37 -20.57 6.76
CA LEU A 342 -6.28 -21.51 6.52
C LEU A 342 -5.08 -20.85 5.85
N LYS A 343 -5.08 -19.53 5.70
CA LYS A 343 -4.01 -18.74 5.08
C LYS A 343 -2.61 -19.27 5.39
N ARG A 344 -1.76 -19.43 4.37
CA ARG A 344 -0.36 -19.89 4.52
C ARG A 344 -0.24 -21.24 5.25
N ASN A 345 -1.06 -22.22 4.86
CA ASN A 345 -0.85 -23.62 5.20
C ASN A 345 -0.61 -24.43 3.91
N PRO A 346 0.39 -25.32 3.85
CA PRO A 346 0.75 -26.04 2.63
C PRO A 346 -0.24 -27.19 2.34
N LEU A 347 -1.47 -26.84 1.94
CA LEU A 347 -2.51 -27.82 1.64
C LEU A 347 -2.20 -28.58 0.34
N GLY A 348 -1.61 -27.92 -0.66
CA GLY A 348 -1.30 -28.56 -1.92
C GLY A 348 -2.54 -28.84 -2.78
N PRO A 349 -2.37 -29.17 -4.07
CA PRO A 349 -3.50 -29.36 -4.99
C PRO A 349 -4.40 -30.56 -4.65
N ASP A 350 -3.86 -31.61 -4.02
CA ASP A 350 -4.64 -32.81 -3.69
C ASP A 350 -5.64 -32.59 -2.54
N ALA A 351 -5.54 -31.45 -1.84
CA ALA A 351 -6.53 -31.06 -0.83
C ALA A 351 -7.87 -30.58 -1.44
N ALA A 352 -8.02 -30.52 -2.77
CA ALA A 352 -9.24 -30.08 -3.43
C ALA A 352 -10.48 -30.88 -2.99
N GLU A 353 -10.36 -32.20 -2.80
CA GLU A 353 -11.42 -33.05 -2.23
C GLU A 353 -11.81 -32.61 -0.82
N ASP A 354 -10.82 -32.45 0.06
CA ASP A 354 -11.08 -32.11 1.46
C ASP A 354 -11.68 -30.70 1.59
N VAL A 355 -11.25 -29.74 0.75
CA VAL A 355 -11.86 -28.40 0.68
C VAL A 355 -13.29 -28.49 0.13
N TYR A 356 -13.54 -29.32 -0.88
CA TYR A 356 -14.88 -29.56 -1.42
C TYR A 356 -15.82 -30.10 -0.33
N ARG A 357 -15.37 -31.11 0.44
CA ARG A 357 -16.12 -31.66 1.58
C ARG A 357 -16.34 -30.61 2.66
N LEU A 358 -15.32 -29.82 2.97
CA LEU A 358 -15.44 -28.75 3.96
C LEU A 358 -16.55 -27.75 3.58
N ILE A 359 -16.64 -27.35 2.31
CA ILE A 359 -17.66 -26.43 1.81
C ILE A 359 -19.06 -27.05 1.75
N THR A 360 -19.16 -28.33 1.36
CA THR A 360 -20.46 -28.97 1.10
C THR A 360 -21.07 -29.67 2.33
N GLU A 361 -20.26 -30.11 3.28
CA GLU A 361 -20.70 -30.86 4.46
C GLU A 361 -20.80 -29.98 5.73
N THR A 362 -20.07 -28.84 5.80
CA THR A 362 -20.13 -27.94 6.95
C THR A 362 -21.35 -27.02 6.88
N LYS A 363 -22.38 -27.34 7.65
CA LYS A 363 -23.72 -26.74 7.57
C LYS A 363 -23.77 -25.21 7.64
N ASN A 364 -22.90 -24.60 8.42
CA ASN A 364 -22.93 -23.16 8.72
C ASN A 364 -21.75 -22.38 8.12
N LEU A 365 -20.93 -22.98 7.26
CA LEU A 365 -19.71 -22.35 6.74
C LEU A 365 -20.04 -21.17 5.83
N GLN A 366 -19.83 -19.96 6.34
CA GLN A 366 -20.05 -18.70 5.64
C GLN A 366 -18.76 -18.10 5.10
N THR A 367 -17.64 -18.28 5.80
CA THR A 367 -16.34 -17.71 5.41
C THR A 367 -15.27 -18.78 5.35
N LEU A 368 -14.57 -18.84 4.21
CA LEU A 368 -13.41 -19.70 4.03
C LEU A 368 -12.24 -18.90 3.45
N ASP A 369 -11.11 -18.89 4.14
CA ASP A 369 -9.86 -18.34 3.62
C ASP A 369 -8.89 -19.47 3.23
N LEU A 370 -8.47 -19.40 1.96
CA LEU A 370 -7.52 -20.27 1.28
C LEU A 370 -6.35 -19.44 0.73
N ASP A 371 -6.05 -18.27 1.31
CA ASP A 371 -4.95 -17.43 0.82
C ASP A 371 -3.62 -18.19 0.91
N GLN A 372 -2.88 -18.31 -0.20
CA GLN A 372 -1.55 -18.93 -0.21
C GLN A 372 -1.52 -20.32 0.43
N THR A 373 -2.46 -21.20 0.07
CA THR A 373 -2.50 -22.59 0.56
C THR A 373 -1.91 -23.62 -0.39
N GLU A 374 -1.23 -23.17 -1.45
CA GLU A 374 -0.64 -24.04 -2.48
C GLU A 374 -1.64 -24.99 -3.16
N LEU A 375 -2.94 -24.66 -3.18
CA LEU A 375 -3.92 -25.45 -3.96
C LEU A 375 -3.57 -25.46 -5.46
N GLY A 376 -2.90 -24.41 -5.94
CA GLY A 376 -2.55 -24.26 -7.34
C GLY A 376 -3.76 -24.07 -8.25
N ASN A 377 -3.51 -23.74 -9.52
CA ASN A 377 -4.53 -23.70 -10.56
C ASN A 377 -5.27 -25.04 -10.66
N ARG A 378 -4.55 -26.17 -10.59
CA ARG A 378 -5.12 -27.52 -10.71
C ARG A 378 -6.14 -27.80 -9.60
N GLY A 379 -5.76 -27.58 -8.34
CA GLY A 379 -6.64 -27.84 -7.20
C GLY A 379 -7.84 -26.89 -7.18
N VAL A 380 -7.65 -25.62 -7.56
CA VAL A 380 -8.76 -24.66 -7.71
C VAL A 380 -9.70 -25.07 -8.83
N ALA A 381 -9.18 -25.42 -10.01
CA ALA A 381 -10.00 -25.85 -11.14
C ALA A 381 -10.83 -27.10 -10.81
N GLU A 382 -10.23 -28.09 -10.16
CA GLU A 382 -10.93 -29.29 -9.70
C GLU A 382 -12.02 -28.95 -8.68
N LEU A 383 -11.67 -28.22 -7.61
CA LEU A 383 -12.59 -27.82 -6.55
C LEU A 383 -13.82 -27.11 -7.12
N PHE A 384 -13.63 -26.07 -7.91
CA PHE A 384 -14.74 -25.27 -8.41
C PHE A 384 -15.53 -25.95 -9.53
N THR A 385 -14.91 -26.84 -10.30
CA THR A 385 -15.65 -27.70 -11.24
C THR A 385 -16.63 -28.60 -10.49
N ARG A 386 -16.20 -29.20 -9.38
CA ARG A 386 -17.05 -30.03 -8.54
C ARG A 386 -18.13 -29.23 -7.83
N LEU A 387 -17.79 -28.06 -7.28
CA LEU A 387 -18.78 -27.17 -6.65
C LEU A 387 -19.84 -26.68 -7.67
N ALA A 388 -19.45 -26.43 -8.92
CA ALA A 388 -20.40 -26.06 -9.97
C ALA A 388 -21.37 -27.21 -10.33
N ALA A 389 -20.93 -28.46 -10.19
CA ALA A 389 -21.75 -29.66 -10.40
C ALA A 389 -22.51 -30.11 -9.14
N TYR A 390 -22.21 -29.53 -7.97
CA TYR A 390 -22.84 -29.92 -6.71
C TYR A 390 -24.29 -29.45 -6.63
N SER A 391 -25.18 -30.34 -6.21
CA SER A 391 -26.56 -30.03 -5.86
C SER A 391 -26.78 -30.34 -4.38
N PRO A 392 -27.04 -29.33 -3.53
CA PRO A 392 -27.42 -29.54 -2.14
C PRO A 392 -28.67 -30.41 -2.02
N PRO A 393 -28.77 -31.31 -1.02
CA PRO A 393 -29.93 -32.19 -0.85
C PRO A 393 -31.27 -31.47 -0.67
N ASP A 394 -31.24 -30.25 -0.12
CA ASP A 394 -32.41 -29.39 0.08
C ASP A 394 -32.74 -28.50 -1.14
N GLY A 395 -31.98 -28.62 -2.23
CA GLY A 395 -32.08 -27.78 -3.42
C GLY A 395 -31.69 -26.31 -3.18
N GLY A 396 -31.17 -25.99 -1.99
CA GLY A 396 -30.84 -24.65 -1.55
C GLY A 396 -29.53 -24.12 -2.13
N LYS A 397 -29.00 -23.08 -1.48
CA LYS A 397 -27.66 -22.56 -1.75
C LYS A 397 -26.71 -23.07 -0.69
N LEU A 398 -25.44 -23.22 -1.05
CA LEU A 398 -24.38 -23.37 -0.07
C LEU A 398 -24.37 -22.18 0.91
N PRO A 399 -24.06 -22.41 2.20
CA PRO A 399 -23.97 -21.34 3.20
C PRO A 399 -22.84 -20.35 2.92
N LEU A 400 -21.85 -20.74 2.10
CA LEU A 400 -20.68 -19.93 1.78
C LEU A 400 -21.06 -18.56 1.21
N ARG A 401 -20.51 -17.49 1.82
CA ARG A 401 -20.72 -16.09 1.44
C ARG A 401 -19.42 -15.40 1.04
N HIS A 402 -18.31 -15.75 1.68
CA HIS A 402 -17.02 -15.11 1.48
C HIS A 402 -15.94 -16.16 1.26
N ILE A 403 -15.17 -15.99 0.18
CA ILE A 403 -14.05 -16.88 -0.11
C ILE A 403 -12.80 -16.07 -0.48
N TYR A 404 -11.71 -16.33 0.24
CA TYR A 404 -10.40 -15.70 0.02
C TYR A 404 -9.47 -16.70 -0.68
N MET A 405 -8.91 -16.29 -1.81
CA MET A 405 -8.12 -17.13 -2.73
C MET A 405 -6.94 -16.34 -3.30
N ASN A 406 -6.40 -15.40 -2.52
CA ASN A 406 -5.31 -14.55 -2.98
C ASN A 406 -4.01 -15.34 -3.05
N GLY A 407 -3.26 -15.22 -4.15
CA GLY A 407 -1.99 -15.93 -4.29
C GLY A 407 -2.15 -17.45 -4.23
N LEU A 408 -3.00 -18.03 -5.07
CA LEU A 408 -3.16 -19.47 -5.24
C LEU A 408 -2.58 -20.01 -6.53
N GLY A 409 -2.13 -19.15 -7.44
CA GLY A 409 -1.66 -19.55 -8.78
C GLY A 409 -2.78 -19.75 -9.79
N ILE A 410 -3.95 -19.14 -9.56
CA ILE A 410 -5.12 -19.27 -10.46
C ILE A 410 -4.82 -18.66 -11.82
N SER A 411 -5.01 -19.42 -12.90
CA SER A 411 -4.95 -18.95 -14.29
C SER A 411 -6.31 -19.04 -14.97
N THR A 412 -6.36 -19.07 -16.30
CA THR A 412 -7.59 -19.14 -17.10
C THR A 412 -8.50 -20.30 -16.72
N GLU A 413 -7.95 -21.50 -16.51
CA GLU A 413 -8.74 -22.69 -16.20
C GLU A 413 -9.44 -22.57 -14.83
N GLY A 414 -8.68 -22.23 -13.78
CA GLY A 414 -9.23 -22.01 -12.46
C GLY A 414 -10.24 -20.85 -12.44
N ALA A 415 -9.97 -19.75 -13.16
CA ALA A 415 -10.90 -18.63 -13.28
C ALA A 415 -12.22 -19.04 -13.98
N ALA A 416 -12.15 -19.86 -15.03
CA ALA A 416 -13.33 -20.40 -15.70
C ALA A 416 -14.15 -21.32 -14.77
N ALA A 417 -13.48 -22.18 -13.98
CA ALA A 417 -14.14 -23.05 -13.01
C ALA A 417 -14.85 -22.24 -11.90
N VAL A 418 -14.17 -21.23 -11.35
CA VAL A 418 -14.75 -20.27 -10.41
C VAL A 418 -15.97 -19.59 -11.01
N GLY A 419 -15.86 -19.09 -12.24
CA GLY A 419 -16.98 -18.47 -12.96
C GLY A 419 -18.19 -19.41 -13.09
N LYS A 420 -17.97 -20.68 -13.48
CA LYS A 420 -19.04 -21.69 -13.56
C LYS A 420 -19.75 -21.91 -12.23
N PHE A 421 -19.01 -21.98 -11.14
CA PHE A 421 -19.61 -22.10 -9.81
C PHE A 421 -20.42 -20.85 -9.44
N LEU A 422 -19.89 -19.65 -9.66
CA LEU A 422 -20.60 -18.40 -9.37
C LEU A 422 -21.92 -18.28 -10.14
N ALA A 423 -21.96 -18.81 -11.38
CA ALA A 423 -23.16 -18.84 -12.21
C ALA A 423 -24.13 -19.99 -11.86
N SER A 424 -23.77 -20.89 -10.94
CA SER A 424 -24.64 -22.00 -10.54
C SER A 424 -25.78 -21.50 -9.62
N PRO A 425 -26.96 -22.14 -9.65
CA PRO A 425 -28.09 -21.75 -8.80
C PRO A 425 -27.81 -21.95 -7.30
N HIS A 426 -26.81 -22.76 -6.96
CA HIS A 426 -26.45 -23.13 -5.58
C HIS A 426 -25.37 -22.23 -4.98
N SER A 427 -24.76 -21.35 -5.78
CA SER A 427 -23.82 -20.35 -5.25
C SER A 427 -24.58 -19.24 -4.51
N GLY A 428 -24.22 -19.06 -3.25
CA GLY A 428 -24.62 -17.90 -2.45
C GLY A 428 -23.46 -16.93 -2.20
N VAL A 429 -22.36 -17.05 -2.94
CA VAL A 429 -21.17 -16.23 -2.71
C VAL A 429 -21.47 -14.77 -3.01
N THR A 430 -21.12 -13.91 -2.04
CA THR A 430 -21.28 -12.46 -2.13
C THR A 430 -19.94 -11.73 -2.25
N SER A 431 -18.84 -12.38 -1.90
CA SER A 431 -17.50 -11.79 -1.96
C SER A 431 -16.44 -12.79 -2.38
N ILE A 432 -15.65 -12.40 -3.36
CA ILE A 432 -14.53 -13.18 -3.84
C ILE A 432 -13.26 -12.32 -3.88
N TYR A 433 -12.19 -12.86 -3.29
CA TYR A 433 -10.86 -12.24 -3.26
C TYR A 433 -9.88 -13.14 -4.00
N MET A 434 -9.43 -12.71 -5.18
CA MET A 434 -8.58 -13.48 -6.10
C MET A 434 -7.34 -12.69 -6.52
N SER A 435 -6.93 -11.72 -5.71
CA SER A 435 -5.78 -10.86 -5.96
C SER A 435 -4.48 -11.67 -5.99
N CYS A 436 -3.45 -11.13 -6.65
CA CYS A 436 -2.14 -11.79 -6.75
C CYS A 436 -2.21 -13.20 -7.37
N ASN A 437 -3.03 -13.40 -8.40
CA ASN A 437 -3.10 -14.64 -9.16
C ASN A 437 -2.84 -14.39 -10.65
N PRO A 438 -2.13 -15.28 -11.38
CA PRO A 438 -1.79 -15.08 -12.79
C PRO A 438 -2.98 -15.33 -13.75
N LEU A 439 -4.09 -14.61 -13.59
CA LEU A 439 -5.28 -14.75 -14.46
C LEU A 439 -4.96 -14.34 -15.91
N GLY A 440 -4.27 -13.21 -16.08
CA GLY A 440 -4.14 -12.56 -17.38
C GLY A 440 -5.47 -12.10 -17.97
N ASP A 441 -5.46 -11.66 -19.22
CA ASP A 441 -6.67 -11.20 -19.90
C ASP A 441 -7.64 -12.36 -20.15
N GLU A 442 -7.14 -13.53 -20.52
CA GLU A 442 -7.95 -14.71 -20.79
C GLU A 442 -8.69 -15.20 -19.54
N GLY A 443 -8.03 -15.22 -18.38
CA GLY A 443 -8.67 -15.57 -17.11
C GLY A 443 -9.69 -14.53 -16.67
N ALA A 444 -9.40 -13.23 -16.87
CA ALA A 444 -10.35 -12.17 -16.60
C ALA A 444 -11.60 -12.24 -17.50
N GLN A 445 -11.42 -12.54 -18.79
CA GLN A 445 -12.53 -12.75 -19.73
C GLN A 445 -13.37 -13.99 -19.38
N ALA A 446 -12.72 -15.08 -18.97
CA ALA A 446 -13.41 -16.29 -18.52
C ALA A 446 -14.27 -16.02 -17.29
N LEU A 447 -13.76 -15.24 -16.33
CA LEU A 447 -14.53 -14.79 -15.17
C LEU A 447 -15.68 -13.86 -15.61
N ALA A 448 -15.39 -12.85 -16.43
CA ALA A 448 -16.34 -11.86 -16.92
C ALA A 448 -17.55 -12.50 -17.63
N ALA A 449 -17.35 -13.57 -18.40
CA ALA A 449 -18.43 -14.29 -19.08
C ALA A 449 -19.47 -14.88 -18.11
N ALA A 450 -19.09 -15.14 -16.86
CA ALA A 450 -19.97 -15.72 -15.84
C ALA A 450 -20.58 -14.67 -14.89
N LEU A 451 -19.95 -13.51 -14.71
CA LEU A 451 -20.40 -12.49 -13.73
C LEU A 451 -21.86 -12.05 -13.90
N PRO A 452 -22.42 -11.84 -15.12
CA PRO A 452 -23.83 -11.47 -15.27
C PRO A 452 -24.82 -12.52 -14.72
N LYS A 453 -24.37 -13.76 -14.54
CA LYS A 453 -25.16 -14.89 -14.00
C LYS A 453 -24.89 -15.13 -12.51
N ALA A 454 -24.14 -14.28 -11.83
CA ALA A 454 -23.79 -14.39 -10.42
C ALA A 454 -24.52 -13.33 -9.57
N PRO A 455 -25.86 -13.38 -9.46
CA PRO A 455 -26.67 -12.24 -9.01
C PRO A 455 -26.43 -11.81 -7.56
N TYR A 456 -25.76 -12.61 -6.73
CA TYR A 456 -25.46 -12.30 -5.33
C TYR A 456 -24.09 -11.65 -5.13
N LEU A 457 -23.24 -11.62 -6.16
CA LEU A 457 -21.89 -11.11 -6.03
C LEU A 457 -21.90 -9.60 -5.77
N ALA A 458 -21.43 -9.21 -4.58
CA ALA A 458 -21.36 -7.82 -4.15
C ALA A 458 -19.94 -7.26 -4.16
N ARG A 459 -18.91 -8.12 -4.10
CA ARG A 459 -17.51 -7.73 -3.99
C ARG A 459 -16.63 -8.60 -4.87
N LEU A 460 -15.90 -7.97 -5.79
CA LEU A 460 -14.90 -8.60 -6.66
C LEU A 460 -13.54 -7.90 -6.49
N PHE A 461 -12.57 -8.65 -5.99
CA PHE A 461 -11.21 -8.16 -5.74
C PHE A 461 -10.21 -8.98 -6.56
N VAL A 462 -9.58 -8.33 -7.53
CA VAL A 462 -8.65 -8.91 -8.52
C VAL A 462 -7.47 -7.96 -8.73
N GLN A 463 -6.90 -7.46 -7.63
CA GLN A 463 -5.70 -6.64 -7.71
C GLN A 463 -4.50 -7.48 -8.14
N SER A 464 -3.62 -6.92 -8.99
CA SER A 464 -2.40 -7.58 -9.45
C SER A 464 -2.63 -9.01 -9.92
N VAL A 465 -3.54 -9.17 -10.87
CA VAL A 465 -3.81 -10.45 -11.54
C VAL A 465 -3.22 -10.54 -12.94
N GLY A 466 -2.36 -9.58 -13.30
CA GLY A 466 -1.70 -9.48 -14.60
C GLY A 466 -2.62 -9.09 -15.76
N VAL A 467 -3.78 -8.46 -15.50
CA VAL A 467 -4.65 -8.00 -16.60
C VAL A 467 -4.08 -6.77 -17.29
N SER A 468 -4.27 -6.71 -18.61
CA SER A 468 -4.09 -5.50 -19.41
C SER A 468 -5.40 -4.70 -19.48
N THR A 469 -5.41 -3.67 -20.31
CA THR A 469 -6.62 -2.94 -20.71
C THR A 469 -7.74 -3.89 -21.16
N GLN A 470 -7.45 -4.96 -21.91
CA GLN A 470 -8.49 -5.85 -22.45
C GLN A 470 -9.22 -6.63 -21.35
N GLY A 471 -8.49 -7.22 -20.40
CA GLY A 471 -9.09 -7.88 -19.25
C GLY A 471 -9.86 -6.92 -18.36
N ALA A 472 -9.36 -5.69 -18.16
CA ALA A 472 -10.05 -4.66 -17.39
C ALA A 472 -11.37 -4.22 -18.05
N ILE A 473 -11.40 -4.05 -19.39
CA ILE A 473 -12.62 -3.76 -20.15
C ILE A 473 -13.65 -4.88 -19.94
N ALA A 474 -13.25 -6.15 -20.15
CA ALA A 474 -14.14 -7.29 -20.01
C ALA A 474 -14.80 -7.35 -18.62
N LEU A 475 -14.03 -7.12 -17.55
CA LEU A 475 -14.54 -7.07 -16.18
C LEU A 475 -15.52 -5.90 -15.96
N CYS A 476 -15.20 -4.69 -16.47
CA CYS A 476 -16.07 -3.52 -16.32
C CYS A 476 -17.39 -3.67 -17.08
N GLU A 477 -17.34 -4.19 -18.31
CA GLU A 477 -18.53 -4.42 -19.13
C GLU A 477 -19.43 -5.48 -18.50
N ALA A 478 -18.88 -6.60 -18.03
CA ALA A 478 -19.65 -7.65 -17.37
C ALA A 478 -20.32 -7.20 -16.06
N LEU A 479 -19.76 -6.20 -15.38
CA LEU A 479 -20.31 -5.64 -14.14
C LEU A 479 -21.23 -4.42 -14.37
N THR A 480 -21.32 -3.91 -15.59
CA THR A 480 -22.21 -2.80 -15.94
C THR A 480 -23.67 -3.27 -15.84
N GLY A 481 -24.45 -2.64 -14.97
CA GLY A 481 -25.84 -3.05 -14.73
C GLY A 481 -25.99 -4.30 -13.84
N HIS A 482 -24.90 -4.83 -13.28
CA HIS A 482 -24.96 -6.00 -12.40
C HIS A 482 -25.75 -5.67 -11.13
N PRO A 483 -26.73 -6.50 -10.70
CA PRO A 483 -27.73 -6.10 -9.71
C PRO A 483 -27.19 -5.90 -8.28
N SER A 484 -26.12 -6.60 -7.91
CA SER A 484 -25.63 -6.62 -6.52
C SER A 484 -24.24 -6.05 -6.31
N ILE A 485 -23.49 -5.72 -7.38
CA ILE A 485 -22.07 -5.37 -7.24
C ILE A 485 -21.92 -4.00 -6.54
N LYS A 486 -21.18 -3.97 -5.45
CA LYS A 486 -20.91 -2.77 -4.64
C LYS A 486 -19.44 -2.40 -4.61
N SER A 487 -18.54 -3.36 -4.85
CA SER A 487 -17.11 -3.11 -4.77
C SER A 487 -16.34 -3.84 -5.87
N LEU A 488 -15.52 -3.07 -6.58
CA LEU A 488 -14.57 -3.56 -7.56
C LEU A 488 -13.18 -3.02 -7.24
N ASP A 489 -12.20 -3.91 -7.11
CA ASP A 489 -10.79 -3.56 -6.97
C ASP A 489 -9.97 -4.28 -8.05
N ILE A 490 -9.49 -3.51 -9.04
CA ILE A 490 -8.66 -3.95 -10.16
C ILE A 490 -7.28 -3.26 -10.12
N GLY A 491 -6.88 -2.72 -8.97
CA GLY A 491 -5.62 -2.01 -8.78
C GLY A 491 -4.42 -2.91 -8.53
N GLN A 492 -3.52 -2.43 -7.66
CA GLN A 492 -2.32 -3.14 -7.23
C GLN A 492 -2.48 -3.69 -5.80
N ALA A 493 -1.81 -4.80 -5.51
CA ALA A 493 -1.69 -5.37 -4.17
C ALA A 493 -0.27 -5.22 -3.60
N TYR A 494 -0.18 -4.92 -2.30
CA TYR A 494 1.10 -4.78 -1.59
C TYR A 494 1.99 -6.03 -1.68
N ALA A 495 1.39 -7.22 -1.73
CA ALA A 495 2.10 -8.49 -1.72
C ALA A 495 2.61 -8.91 -3.12
N THR A 496 2.37 -8.14 -4.18
CA THR A 496 2.67 -8.58 -5.56
C THR A 496 4.13 -8.95 -5.77
N GLU A 497 5.07 -8.10 -5.34
CA GLU A 497 6.50 -8.39 -5.52
C GLU A 497 6.98 -9.52 -4.61
N ASP A 498 6.54 -9.53 -3.34
CA ASP A 498 6.88 -10.59 -2.37
C ASP A 498 6.38 -11.97 -2.81
N LEU A 499 5.25 -12.03 -3.52
CA LEU A 499 4.67 -13.27 -4.06
C LEU A 499 5.13 -13.58 -5.50
N GLY A 500 5.99 -12.75 -6.09
CA GLY A 500 6.47 -12.93 -7.47
C GLY A 500 5.37 -12.81 -8.53
N GLN A 501 4.29 -12.07 -8.25
CA GLN A 501 3.11 -11.95 -9.10
C GLN A 501 3.21 -10.78 -10.09
N ALA A 502 2.23 -10.65 -10.99
CA ALA A 502 2.16 -9.59 -11.99
C ALA A 502 1.21 -8.47 -11.58
N TYR A 503 1.64 -7.22 -11.71
CA TYR A 503 0.76 -6.06 -11.60
C TYR A 503 -0.21 -5.99 -12.80
N ASN A 504 -1.39 -5.43 -12.57
CA ASN A 504 -2.30 -5.03 -13.65
C ASN A 504 -1.69 -3.82 -14.40
N TYR A 505 -1.89 -3.73 -15.71
CA TYR A 505 -1.40 -2.65 -16.57
C TYR A 505 -2.52 -2.13 -17.46
N VAL A 506 -3.35 -1.24 -16.90
CA VAL A 506 -4.56 -0.71 -17.55
C VAL A 506 -4.29 0.69 -18.10
N GLU A 507 -4.59 0.90 -19.37
CA GLU A 507 -4.39 2.17 -20.10
C GLU A 507 -5.72 2.88 -20.41
N ASP A 508 -5.63 4.05 -21.06
CA ASP A 508 -6.75 4.94 -21.35
C ASP A 508 -7.89 4.31 -22.15
N ASP A 509 -7.62 3.26 -22.93
CA ASP A 509 -8.62 2.53 -23.71
C ASP A 509 -9.70 1.87 -22.82
N ALA A 510 -9.44 1.67 -21.52
CA ALA A 510 -10.41 1.13 -20.57
C ALA A 510 -11.39 2.18 -20.02
N ILE A 511 -11.09 3.48 -20.19
CA ILE A 511 -11.88 4.59 -19.63
C ILE A 511 -13.35 4.60 -20.09
N PRO A 512 -13.69 4.29 -21.37
CA PRO A 512 -15.08 4.17 -21.78
C PRO A 512 -15.85 3.08 -21.03
N ALA A 513 -15.26 1.91 -20.83
CA ALA A 513 -15.90 0.80 -20.11
C ALA A 513 -16.12 1.16 -18.63
N MET A 514 -15.13 1.78 -17.97
CA MET A 514 -15.28 2.29 -16.61
C MET A 514 -16.36 3.38 -16.50
N THR A 515 -16.45 4.27 -17.50
CA THR A 515 -17.49 5.29 -17.59
C THR A 515 -18.89 4.66 -17.65
N GLN A 516 -19.05 3.58 -18.42
CA GLN A 516 -20.31 2.86 -18.49
C GLN A 516 -20.62 2.13 -17.19
N LEU A 517 -19.63 1.52 -16.54
CA LEU A 517 -19.78 0.90 -15.22
C LEU A 517 -20.35 1.90 -14.20
N PHE A 518 -19.76 3.09 -14.08
CA PHE A 518 -20.28 4.11 -13.13
C PHE A 518 -21.71 4.55 -13.44
N ARG A 519 -22.12 4.58 -14.71
CA ARG A 519 -23.46 4.99 -15.14
C ARG A 519 -24.50 3.88 -15.00
N GLY A 520 -24.11 2.65 -15.34
CA GLY A 520 -24.98 1.48 -15.35
C GLY A 520 -25.15 0.83 -13.99
N THR A 521 -24.27 1.13 -13.03
CA THR A 521 -24.22 0.47 -11.71
C THR A 521 -24.35 1.50 -10.59
N PRO A 522 -25.57 2.04 -10.35
CA PRO A 522 -25.81 3.11 -9.38
C PRO A 522 -25.56 2.72 -7.92
N GLN A 523 -25.47 1.43 -7.61
CA GLN A 523 -25.21 0.86 -6.29
C GLN A 523 -23.71 0.61 -6.01
N LEU A 524 -22.82 0.92 -6.96
CA LEU A 524 -21.37 0.81 -6.77
C LEU A 524 -20.91 1.79 -5.68
N GLN A 525 -20.31 1.28 -4.62
CA GLN A 525 -19.86 2.05 -3.44
C GLN A 525 -18.35 2.22 -3.38
N TYR A 526 -17.60 1.24 -3.90
CA TYR A 526 -16.15 1.21 -3.87
C TYR A 526 -15.59 0.88 -5.25
N PHE A 527 -14.73 1.75 -5.77
CA PHE A 527 -13.97 1.49 -6.99
C PHE A 527 -12.49 1.84 -6.77
N ASN A 528 -11.61 0.90 -7.09
CA ASN A 528 -10.17 1.09 -6.99
C ASN A 528 -9.46 0.56 -8.23
N LEU A 529 -8.80 1.47 -8.95
CA LEU A 529 -7.90 1.18 -10.07
C LEU A 529 -6.43 1.30 -9.66
N GLY A 530 -6.15 1.81 -8.46
CA GLY A 530 -4.80 1.90 -7.92
C GLY A 530 -3.84 2.70 -8.80
N HIS A 531 -2.56 2.35 -8.72
CA HIS A 531 -1.53 2.83 -9.64
C HIS A 531 -1.63 2.06 -10.97
N CYS A 532 -2.06 2.70 -12.05
CA CYS A 532 -2.19 2.08 -13.38
C CYS A 532 -1.65 2.98 -14.50
N ALA A 533 -1.50 2.42 -15.70
CA ALA A 533 -0.98 3.08 -16.90
C ALA A 533 -2.01 3.97 -17.63
N THR A 534 -3.09 4.36 -16.96
CA THR A 534 -4.00 5.42 -17.43
C THR A 534 -3.32 6.77 -17.29
N THR A 535 -3.37 7.62 -18.30
CA THR A 535 -2.81 8.96 -18.24
C THR A 535 -3.67 9.88 -17.37
N PRO A 536 -3.09 10.97 -16.83
CA PRO A 536 -3.88 11.95 -16.09
C PRO A 536 -5.04 12.56 -16.90
N PRO A 537 -4.89 12.94 -18.18
CA PRO A 537 -6.01 13.32 -19.03
C PRO A 537 -7.05 12.22 -19.24
N GLY A 538 -6.63 10.95 -19.31
CA GLY A 538 -7.53 9.80 -19.38
C GLY A 538 -8.43 9.69 -18.15
N LEU A 539 -7.83 9.76 -16.95
CA LEU A 539 -8.55 9.71 -15.67
C LEU A 539 -9.54 10.86 -15.51
N LEU A 540 -9.20 12.07 -15.98
CA LEU A 540 -10.12 13.24 -15.95
C LEU A 540 -11.46 12.97 -16.66
N LYS A 541 -11.48 12.10 -17.67
CA LYS A 541 -12.71 11.75 -18.40
C LYS A 541 -13.71 10.93 -17.55
N LEU A 542 -13.28 10.32 -16.45
CA LEU A 542 -14.17 9.58 -15.54
C LEU A 542 -15.01 10.51 -14.64
N THR A 543 -14.51 11.72 -14.37
CA THR A 543 -15.09 12.69 -13.43
C THR A 543 -16.60 12.89 -13.62
N PRO A 544 -17.13 13.14 -14.83
CA PRO A 544 -18.56 13.38 -15.00
C PRO A 544 -19.44 12.15 -14.70
N ALA A 545 -18.90 10.94 -14.82
CA ALA A 545 -19.62 9.71 -14.49
C ALA A 545 -19.60 9.45 -12.98
N ILE A 546 -18.45 9.67 -12.32
CA ILE A 546 -18.30 9.56 -10.87
C ILE A 546 -19.26 10.52 -10.16
N LEU A 547 -19.28 11.79 -10.57
CA LEU A 547 -20.14 12.84 -10.01
C LEU A 547 -21.65 12.58 -10.20
N LYS A 548 -22.03 11.64 -11.07
CA LYS A 548 -23.43 11.24 -11.29
C LYS A 548 -23.79 9.93 -10.57
N ASN A 549 -22.81 9.18 -10.07
CA ASN A 549 -23.07 7.95 -9.35
C ASN A 549 -23.54 8.27 -7.92
N PRO A 550 -24.73 7.83 -7.50
CA PRO A 550 -25.33 8.24 -6.23
C PRO A 550 -24.81 7.48 -5.02
N SER A 551 -24.10 6.36 -5.20
CA SER A 551 -23.67 5.49 -4.08
C SER A 551 -22.17 5.43 -3.89
N ILE A 552 -21.37 5.96 -4.82
CA ILE A 552 -19.91 5.89 -4.73
C ILE A 552 -19.42 6.70 -3.52
N VAL A 553 -18.81 6.02 -2.57
CA VAL A 553 -18.26 6.61 -1.34
C VAL A 553 -16.75 6.47 -1.25
N TYR A 554 -16.16 5.62 -2.11
CA TYR A 554 -14.72 5.50 -2.25
C TYR A 554 -14.32 5.33 -3.71
N PHE A 555 -13.42 6.20 -4.17
CA PHE A 555 -12.78 6.14 -5.48
C PHE A 555 -11.27 6.35 -5.31
N PHE A 556 -10.45 5.48 -5.91
CA PHE A 556 -9.01 5.67 -5.99
C PHE A 556 -8.46 5.24 -7.35
N ALA A 557 -7.78 6.17 -8.02
CA ALA A 557 -7.05 5.93 -9.26
C ALA A 557 -5.89 6.94 -9.36
N THR A 558 -4.69 6.44 -9.67
CA THR A 558 -3.48 7.25 -9.82
C THR A 558 -2.71 6.79 -11.05
N SER A 559 -2.34 7.73 -11.91
CA SER A 559 -1.48 7.45 -13.07
C SER A 559 -0.06 7.08 -12.64
N ILE A 560 0.54 6.07 -13.26
CA ILE A 560 2.00 5.84 -13.23
C ILE A 560 2.72 6.55 -14.38
N LEU A 561 1.96 7.06 -15.36
CA LEU A 561 2.47 7.79 -16.51
C LEU A 561 2.44 9.30 -16.24
N ALA A 562 3.43 10.00 -16.79
CA ALA A 562 3.39 11.46 -16.85
C ALA A 562 2.22 11.92 -17.74
N ASP A 563 1.77 13.16 -17.52
CA ASP A 563 0.79 13.80 -18.38
C ASP A 563 1.41 14.08 -19.77
N PRO A 564 0.97 13.40 -20.84
CA PRO A 564 1.57 13.56 -22.16
C PRO A 564 1.29 14.93 -22.78
N SER A 565 0.30 15.67 -22.27
CA SER A 565 -0.04 17.02 -22.75
C SER A 565 0.93 18.08 -22.23
N ARG A 566 1.79 17.74 -21.27
CA ARG A 566 2.74 18.68 -20.68
C ARG A 566 4.02 18.73 -21.48
N LYS A 567 4.43 19.95 -21.78
CA LYS A 567 5.80 20.23 -22.20
C LYS A 567 6.76 19.84 -21.08
N SER A 568 7.98 19.44 -21.44
CA SER A 568 9.06 19.19 -20.49
C SER A 568 9.12 20.33 -19.47
N VAL A 569 9.34 19.97 -18.20
CA VAL A 569 9.52 20.97 -17.14
C VAL A 569 10.67 21.87 -17.54
N ALA A 570 10.34 23.13 -17.83
CA ALA A 570 11.30 24.13 -18.21
C ALA A 570 11.34 25.20 -17.11
N PHE A 571 12.52 25.42 -16.55
CA PHE A 571 12.80 26.46 -15.57
C PHE A 571 12.98 27.80 -16.28
N ILE A 572 12.20 28.82 -15.91
CA ILE A 572 12.29 30.17 -16.45
C ILE A 572 13.07 31.06 -15.45
N PRO A 573 14.34 31.42 -15.74
CA PRO A 573 15.24 32.02 -14.74
C PRO A 573 14.80 33.37 -14.18
N SER A 574 14.00 34.13 -14.94
CA SER A 574 13.49 35.44 -14.51
C SER A 574 12.27 35.38 -13.59
N ILE A 575 11.57 34.26 -13.52
CA ILE A 575 10.29 34.11 -12.80
C ILE A 575 10.40 33.03 -11.72
N ASP A 576 11.04 31.91 -12.04
CA ASP A 576 10.99 30.71 -11.22
C ASP A 576 12.03 30.74 -10.10
N THR A 577 11.57 30.42 -8.89
CA THR A 577 12.42 30.27 -7.71
C THR A 577 12.77 28.81 -7.43
N ALA A 578 12.13 27.86 -8.11
CA ALA A 578 12.36 26.41 -8.06
C ALA A 578 11.97 25.76 -9.39
N PHE A 579 12.50 24.56 -9.67
CA PHE A 579 11.99 23.76 -10.80
C PHE A 579 10.51 23.41 -10.57
N PRO A 580 9.63 23.55 -11.58
CA PRO A 580 8.30 22.98 -11.49
C PRO A 580 8.39 21.47 -11.24
N HIS A 581 7.56 20.92 -10.36
CA HIS A 581 7.55 19.47 -10.16
C HIS A 581 6.90 18.82 -11.41
N PRO A 582 7.56 17.86 -12.10
CA PRO A 582 7.04 17.26 -13.33
C PRO A 582 5.68 16.60 -13.10
N ASP A 583 5.50 16.04 -11.91
CA ASP A 583 4.30 15.33 -11.50
C ASP A 583 3.29 16.20 -10.73
N ALA A 584 3.49 17.52 -10.62
CA ALA A 584 2.49 18.38 -9.94
C ALA A 584 1.13 18.22 -10.64
N PRO A 585 -0.03 18.14 -9.98
CA PRO A 585 -1.31 18.02 -10.68
C PRO A 585 -1.64 19.30 -11.47
N SER A 586 -2.32 19.15 -12.61
CA SER A 586 -2.76 20.27 -13.46
C SER A 586 -3.89 21.02 -12.76
N THR A 587 -4.19 22.24 -13.19
CA THR A 587 -5.34 22.98 -12.64
C THR A 587 -6.65 22.20 -12.82
N GLU A 588 -6.80 21.47 -13.93
CA GLU A 588 -7.98 20.64 -14.19
C GLU A 588 -8.02 19.42 -13.27
N GLN A 589 -6.87 18.77 -13.02
CA GLN A 589 -6.77 17.67 -12.06
C GLN A 589 -7.13 18.14 -10.65
N VAL A 590 -6.57 19.25 -10.18
CA VAL A 590 -6.89 19.80 -8.85
C VAL A 590 -8.39 20.10 -8.71
N LYS A 591 -9.01 20.68 -9.75
CA LYS A 591 -10.47 20.94 -9.76
C LYS A 591 -11.28 19.65 -9.73
N SER A 592 -10.89 18.67 -10.54
CA SER A 592 -11.53 17.35 -10.61
C SER A 592 -11.45 16.61 -9.28
N ASP A 593 -10.25 16.51 -8.69
CA ASP A 593 -10.02 15.81 -7.42
C ASP A 593 -10.82 16.46 -6.28
N LYS A 594 -10.88 17.80 -6.27
CA LYS A 594 -11.72 18.55 -5.33
C LYS A 594 -13.20 18.19 -5.50
N ALA A 595 -13.72 18.20 -6.73
CA ALA A 595 -15.12 17.90 -7.00
C ALA A 595 -15.47 16.45 -6.64
N ILE A 596 -14.61 15.49 -6.98
CA ILE A 596 -14.79 14.08 -6.60
C ILE A 596 -14.80 13.95 -5.08
N ARG A 597 -13.84 14.54 -4.36
CA ARG A 597 -13.81 14.47 -2.89
C ARG A 597 -15.07 15.04 -2.25
N GLU A 598 -15.57 16.17 -2.72
CA GLU A 598 -16.82 16.78 -2.24
C GLU A 598 -18.03 15.87 -2.50
N HIS A 599 -18.08 15.22 -3.67
CA HIS A 599 -19.12 14.25 -4.01
C HIS A 599 -19.07 12.99 -3.14
N LEU A 600 -17.87 12.42 -2.92
CA LEU A 600 -17.69 11.27 -2.05
C LEU A 600 -18.08 11.60 -0.61
N GLU A 601 -17.70 12.78 -0.10
CA GLU A 601 -18.10 13.25 1.23
C GLU A 601 -19.63 13.41 1.36
N ALA A 602 -20.29 13.97 0.34
CA ALA A 602 -21.75 14.08 0.31
C ALA A 602 -22.42 12.70 0.33
N ASN A 603 -21.92 11.74 -0.46
CA ASN A 603 -22.43 10.38 -0.47
C ASN A 603 -22.16 9.63 0.84
N VAL A 604 -21.01 9.87 1.49
CA VAL A 604 -20.71 9.33 2.82
C VAL A 604 -21.73 9.83 3.83
N LYS A 605 -22.02 11.13 3.87
CA LYS A 605 -23.04 11.71 4.76
C LYS A 605 -24.44 11.16 4.46
N ALA A 606 -24.77 10.96 3.19
CA ALA A 606 -26.06 10.38 2.78
C ALA A 606 -26.18 8.90 3.18
N THR A 607 -25.09 8.13 3.16
CA THR A 607 -25.09 6.68 3.39
C THR A 607 -24.93 6.33 4.87
N PHE A 608 -24.08 7.05 5.60
CA PHE A 608 -23.66 6.72 6.97
C PHE A 608 -24.16 7.70 8.04
N GLY A 609 -24.87 8.77 7.64
CA GLY A 609 -25.43 9.77 8.54
C GLY A 609 -24.74 11.13 8.41
N GLN A 610 -25.46 12.20 8.72
CA GLN A 610 -25.00 13.58 8.48
C GLN A 610 -23.77 13.98 9.32
N ASP A 611 -23.58 13.34 10.47
CA ASP A 611 -22.45 13.57 11.36
C ASP A 611 -21.17 12.82 10.94
N MET A 612 -21.26 11.89 9.97
CA MET A 612 -20.10 11.13 9.50
C MET A 612 -19.20 12.03 8.63
N SER A 613 -18.01 12.36 9.14
CA SER A 613 -16.99 13.02 8.32
C SER A 613 -16.34 12.02 7.34
N TYR A 614 -15.77 12.52 6.24
CA TYR A 614 -15.04 11.66 5.31
C TYR A 614 -13.80 11.03 5.95
N ALA A 615 -13.17 11.72 6.92
CA ALA A 615 -12.02 11.19 7.64
C ALA A 615 -12.39 10.01 8.54
N ASP A 616 -13.50 10.13 9.28
CA ASP A 616 -14.01 9.07 10.16
C ASP A 616 -14.47 7.86 9.33
N PHE A 617 -15.18 8.09 8.22
CA PHE A 617 -15.51 7.04 7.27
C PHE A 617 -14.26 6.28 6.78
N MET A 618 -13.20 7.02 6.42
CA MET A 618 -11.95 6.41 5.95
C MET A 618 -11.24 5.60 7.04
N ALA A 619 -11.36 6.01 8.31
CA ALA A 619 -10.75 5.33 9.44
C ALA A 619 -11.53 4.08 9.89
N GLU A 620 -12.87 4.12 9.84
CA GLU A 620 -13.73 3.14 10.51
C GLU A 620 -14.56 2.30 9.53
N GLU A 621 -15.30 2.95 8.62
CA GLU A 621 -16.34 2.31 7.81
C GLU A 621 -15.85 1.77 6.47
N LYS A 622 -14.86 2.43 5.85
CA LYS A 622 -14.27 2.02 4.56
C LYS A 622 -13.79 0.57 4.57
N ARG A 623 -13.31 0.08 5.73
CA ARG A 623 -12.86 -1.31 5.89
C ARG A 623 -13.97 -2.33 5.60
N TRP A 624 -15.23 -2.02 5.90
CA TRP A 624 -16.37 -2.91 5.72
C TRP A 624 -16.92 -2.92 4.29
N LEU A 625 -16.48 -1.97 3.45
CA LEU A 625 -16.71 -2.05 2.01
C LEU A 625 -15.83 -3.12 1.36
N VAL A 626 -14.68 -3.43 1.97
CA VAL A 626 -13.71 -4.38 1.41
C VAL A 626 -13.62 -5.68 2.22
N ASN A 627 -14.31 -5.79 3.35
CA ASN A 627 -14.38 -7.00 4.19
C ASN A 627 -15.78 -7.17 4.79
N ASP A 628 -16.16 -8.41 5.09
CA ASP A 628 -17.31 -8.64 5.97
C ASP A 628 -16.98 -8.30 7.44
N LYS A 629 -18.00 -7.89 8.22
CA LYS A 629 -17.83 -7.56 9.64
C LYS A 629 -17.35 -8.74 10.47
N VAL A 630 -17.55 -9.99 10.02
CA VAL A 630 -17.02 -11.18 10.69
C VAL A 630 -15.50 -11.19 10.80
N VAL A 631 -14.77 -10.49 9.91
CA VAL A 631 -13.30 -10.38 9.96
C VAL A 631 -12.83 -9.73 11.27
N ARG A 632 -13.65 -8.91 11.94
CA ARG A 632 -13.32 -8.38 13.28
C ARG A 632 -12.99 -9.50 14.28
N LYS A 633 -13.61 -10.67 14.10
CA LYS A 633 -13.43 -11.84 14.97
C LYS A 633 -12.07 -12.50 14.83
N ILE A 634 -11.25 -12.11 13.86
CA ILE A 634 -9.89 -12.61 13.65
C ILE A 634 -8.82 -11.51 13.71
N ASP A 635 -9.19 -10.29 14.06
CA ASP A 635 -8.22 -9.23 14.17
C ASP A 635 -7.40 -9.34 15.46
N SER A 636 -6.17 -9.83 15.27
CA SER A 636 -5.19 -9.97 16.34
C SER A 636 -4.55 -8.65 16.78
N VAL A 637 -4.39 -8.49 18.10
CA VAL A 637 -3.67 -7.37 18.71
C VAL A 637 -2.19 -7.39 18.34
N TYR A 638 -1.53 -8.55 18.40
CA TYR A 638 -0.10 -8.70 18.15
C TYR A 638 0.27 -8.29 16.72
N ARG A 639 -0.54 -8.73 15.74
CA ARG A 639 -0.33 -8.38 14.34
C ARG A 639 -0.51 -6.88 14.09
N ASN A 640 -1.46 -6.24 14.77
CA ASN A 640 -1.70 -4.81 14.65
C ASN A 640 -0.59 -3.98 15.29
N ARG A 641 -0.12 -4.37 16.48
CA ARG A 641 1.01 -3.73 17.18
C ARG A 641 2.29 -3.80 16.35
N ASP A 642 2.66 -4.99 15.87
CA ASP A 642 3.82 -5.18 15.00
C ASP A 642 3.74 -4.33 13.73
N ALA A 643 2.58 -4.32 13.06
CA ALA A 643 2.37 -3.51 11.87
C ALA A 643 2.47 -2.01 12.18
N GLY A 644 1.97 -1.57 13.33
CA GLY A 644 2.09 -0.18 13.80
C GLY A 644 3.54 0.22 14.11
N LEU A 645 4.30 -0.66 14.76
CA LEU A 645 5.73 -0.46 15.01
C LEU A 645 6.54 -0.42 13.70
N ALA A 646 6.26 -1.35 12.78
CA ALA A 646 6.91 -1.40 11.47
C ALA A 646 6.63 -0.14 10.64
N ARG A 647 5.38 0.35 10.63
CA ARG A 647 5.03 1.63 9.97
C ARG A 647 5.80 2.83 10.54
N ARG A 648 6.04 2.82 11.87
CA ARG A 648 6.84 3.84 12.56
C ARG A 648 8.35 3.58 12.48
N ARG A 649 8.79 2.53 11.76
CA ARG A 649 10.19 2.09 11.64
C ARG A 649 10.85 1.75 12.98
N LEU A 650 10.04 1.34 13.96
CA LEU A 650 10.49 0.90 15.29
C LEU A 650 10.72 -0.62 15.35
N LEU A 651 10.25 -1.36 14.34
CA LEU A 651 10.42 -2.80 14.21
C LEU A 651 10.69 -3.15 12.75
N THR A 652 11.70 -3.98 12.50
CA THR A 652 11.89 -4.63 11.20
C THR A 652 11.22 -5.99 11.25
N LEU A 653 10.26 -6.22 10.35
CA LEU A 653 9.62 -7.53 10.23
C LEU A 653 10.58 -8.50 9.53
N VAL A 654 11.07 -9.49 10.27
CA VAL A 654 11.92 -10.55 9.73
C VAL A 654 11.09 -11.42 8.77
N LYS A 655 11.58 -11.56 7.54
CA LYS A 655 10.90 -12.32 6.47
C LYS A 655 11.39 -13.75 6.36
N ASP A 656 12.68 -13.97 6.64
CA ASP A 656 13.38 -15.23 6.39
C ASP A 656 13.85 -15.87 7.70
N TRP A 657 13.90 -17.19 7.72
CA TRP A 657 14.47 -17.95 8.82
C TRP A 657 16.00 -17.76 8.86
N GLU A 658 16.58 -17.78 10.07
CA GLU A 658 18.03 -17.70 10.23
C GLU A 658 18.70 -18.93 9.58
N GLU A 659 19.88 -18.74 8.98
CA GLU A 659 20.64 -19.86 8.42
C GLU A 659 20.95 -20.88 9.52
N GLY A 660 20.53 -22.13 9.32
CA GLY A 660 20.70 -23.21 10.30
C GLY A 660 19.59 -23.31 11.35
N ASP A 661 18.51 -22.52 11.28
CA ASP A 661 17.34 -22.69 12.16
C ASP A 661 16.58 -23.99 11.82
N ASP A 662 16.56 -24.93 12.77
CA ASP A 662 15.92 -26.25 12.63
C ASP A 662 14.49 -26.30 13.20
N THR A 663 13.93 -25.18 13.67
CA THR A 663 12.62 -25.12 14.33
C THR A 663 11.53 -25.69 13.44
N LEU A 664 11.50 -25.30 12.16
CA LEU A 664 10.50 -25.80 11.22
C LEU A 664 10.66 -27.32 10.99
N GLN A 665 11.88 -27.81 10.87
CA GLN A 665 12.15 -29.24 10.72
C GLN A 665 11.68 -30.02 11.95
N ARG A 666 11.95 -29.50 13.16
CA ARG A 666 11.50 -30.07 14.43
C ARG A 666 9.97 -30.14 14.52
N VAL A 667 9.28 -29.06 14.15
CA VAL A 667 7.81 -29.00 14.12
C VAL A 667 7.22 -30.07 13.21
N MET A 668 7.76 -30.20 12.00
CA MET A 668 7.26 -31.18 11.03
C MET A 668 7.54 -32.62 11.45
N ASN A 669 8.62 -32.86 12.19
CA ASN A 669 8.99 -34.17 12.70
C ASN A 669 8.27 -34.55 14.01
N ALA A 670 7.54 -33.63 14.63
CA ALA A 670 6.73 -33.89 15.81
C ALA A 670 5.52 -34.76 15.42
N GLN A 671 5.72 -36.08 15.52
CA GLN A 671 4.85 -37.20 15.12
C GLN A 671 4.86 -37.59 13.62
N GLY A 672 5.80 -38.47 13.26
CA GLY A 672 5.51 -39.71 12.49
C GLY A 672 5.04 -39.71 11.02
N ALA A 673 4.97 -38.60 10.27
CA ALA A 673 4.67 -38.61 8.82
C ALA A 673 5.25 -37.38 8.07
N PRO A 674 5.50 -37.45 6.73
CA PRO A 674 6.71 -36.94 6.08
C PRO A 674 6.86 -35.42 6.02
N SER A 675 8.13 -35.02 6.11
CA SER A 675 8.70 -33.67 6.08
C SER A 675 8.12 -32.70 5.04
N CYS A 676 7.85 -31.46 5.47
CA CYS A 676 7.74 -30.29 4.61
C CYS A 676 8.99 -30.16 3.74
N SER A 677 8.84 -29.74 2.48
CA SER A 677 9.97 -29.24 1.71
C SER A 677 10.49 -27.97 2.36
N LEU A 678 11.59 -28.07 3.10
CA LEU A 678 12.47 -26.92 3.33
C LEU A 678 12.98 -26.42 1.98
N ARG A 679 13.16 -25.10 1.85
CA ARG A 679 14.03 -24.58 0.79
C ARG A 679 15.46 -24.99 1.08
#